data_AF-A0A2K1JKD7-F1
#
_entry.id   AF-A0A2K1JKD7-F1
#
_cell.length_a   1.000
_cell.length_b   1.000
_cell.length_c   1.000
_cell.angle_alpha   90.00
_cell.angle_beta   90.00
_cell.angle_gamma   90.00
#
_symmetry.space_group_name_H-M   'P 1'
#
loop_
_entity.id
_entity.type
_entity.pdbx_description
1 polymer ?
#
loop_
_entity_poly.entity_id
_entity_poly.type
_entity_poly.pdbx_seq_one_letter_code
_entity_poly.pdbx_strand_id
1 'polypeptide(L)'
;MLCYRLIVTKEEQFVRVEMVHFGQYLRDRQILGWEEYYIAYKSLKKRIKQDSTRAQNSSIGAEERHEIVKTFSELLDCQVEKVVLFMIEKQGLLAERLQKLRKQREAAATADFLIESEVDEGSDLNERPSAPVVVHWQVMDEYRQIGTELLQLLNFVELNVTGLRKILKKFDKRVGVRLGGQYIASRSNHPYSQLQQVFRTIGIGAMVATISRNLAELRNESLEAASASSAVSLFRYAALPARIIEEEPVIQAIEETMQRLTHEVNIQTYLSKELLLPAPSRRQQEAEAGRIPGLVQEEAHFMSIQINLFNTFLYMVNYYIIVPSSDDYAKLLDAPGTLCGVIIGSMPLAALVSALVYSWWSNFSYKAPLIVSSFILMAGNFLYAIALHFDSVWLLLIGRFLCGLGGARAINRRYICDHVPLKQLTSASAAFISASALGMAVGPALAGLLSRINFKIYGTLPVNFVTAPGWLLFLSWSLYLIIVLFFFKEPDRATALCRRMSSHANLNTMDSIVSTDESTLVAPLLSGSINVANGLQGYPSDEEESRESTTEGDSDYGEDKAVETVSDLMKELTRPVKILLWVYFMLKFASELLISESSLLTDYYFNWKTSQVAIFLSLLGLTVLPMSAVVGNCISNIYEDRVVVLWSQVTTGVGVAAILCYSPWVHYSAYQYVTAAVVIFVSTNVLEGVNMSLLSKVMSPRMSRGVFNCGLLSTEAGTLARAIADGLISVAGKCGIQNLVNLTMLPTLAIVAATTGYTCIGYFTLY
;
A
#
# COMPACT_ATOMS: atom_id res chain seq x y z
N MET A 1 31.16 12.19 -4.93
CA MET A 1 31.16 10.71 -4.80
C MET A 1 32.42 10.14 -4.14
N LEU A 2 33.63 10.64 -4.42
CA LEU A 2 34.87 10.11 -3.81
C LEU A 2 35.01 10.42 -2.30
N CYS A 3 34.60 11.60 -1.82
CA CYS A 3 34.65 11.93 -0.38
C CYS A 3 33.68 11.09 0.46
N TYR A 4 32.50 10.75 -0.08
CA TYR A 4 31.51 9.92 0.61
C TYR A 4 31.95 8.45 0.71
N ARG A 5 32.65 7.93 -0.32
CA ARG A 5 33.24 6.58 -0.31
C ARG A 5 34.42 6.46 0.67
N LEU A 6 35.21 7.53 0.86
CA LEU A 6 36.37 7.53 1.77
C LEU A 6 35.99 7.62 3.25
N ILE A 7 34.85 8.24 3.59
CA ILE A 7 34.34 8.33 4.96
C ILE A 7 33.69 6.98 5.38
N VAL A 8 32.86 6.39 4.51
CA VAL A 8 32.21 5.10 4.76
C VAL A 8 33.21 3.94 4.84
N THR A 9 34.28 3.96 4.04
CA THR A 9 35.32 2.90 4.11
C THR A 9 36.22 3.02 5.34
N LYS A 10 36.48 4.24 5.85
CA LYS A 10 37.22 4.44 7.10
C LYS A 10 36.39 4.04 8.32
N GLU A 11 35.09 4.36 8.37
CA GLU A 11 34.21 3.89 9.46
C GLU A 11 33.98 2.37 9.41
N GLU A 12 33.79 1.78 8.22
CA GLU A 12 33.68 0.31 8.11
C GLU A 12 34.98 -0.43 8.45
N GLN A 13 36.16 0.16 8.18
CA GLN A 13 37.44 -0.41 8.60
C GLN A 13 37.67 -0.23 10.10
N PHE A 14 37.27 0.89 10.71
CA PHE A 14 37.39 1.11 12.15
C PHE A 14 36.48 0.18 12.96
N VAL A 15 35.25 -0.04 12.48
CA VAL A 15 34.26 -0.94 13.11
C VAL A 15 34.66 -2.42 12.95
N ARG A 16 35.31 -2.83 11.85
CA ARG A 16 35.74 -4.24 11.68
C ARG A 16 36.92 -4.65 12.56
N VAL A 17 37.81 -3.73 12.94
CA VAL A 17 39.03 -4.06 13.69
C VAL A 17 38.78 -4.21 15.21
N GLU A 18 37.83 -3.49 15.80
CA GLU A 18 37.44 -3.70 17.23
C GLU A 18 36.53 -4.93 17.45
N MET A 19 36.03 -5.56 16.38
CA MET A 19 34.92 -6.52 16.43
C MET A 19 35.30 -7.99 16.73
N VAL A 20 36.58 -8.31 16.97
CA VAL A 20 37.03 -9.70 17.20
C VAL A 20 36.78 -10.16 18.65
N HIS A 21 36.61 -9.25 19.62
CA HIS A 21 36.40 -9.57 21.04
C HIS A 21 35.24 -8.78 21.69
N PHE A 22 34.02 -8.91 21.17
CA PHE A 22 32.84 -8.23 21.76
C PHE A 22 32.62 -8.51 23.28
N GLY A 23 33.04 -9.67 23.78
CA GLY A 23 32.94 -9.98 25.21
C GLY A 23 33.99 -9.28 26.10
N GLN A 24 35.05 -8.70 25.53
CA GLN A 24 35.94 -7.76 26.22
C GLN A 24 35.40 -6.35 26.07
N TYR A 25 35.02 -5.96 24.84
CA TYR A 25 34.35 -4.69 24.56
C TYR A 25 33.12 -4.41 25.44
N LEU A 26 32.28 -5.43 25.67
CA LEU A 26 31.12 -5.29 26.56
C LEU A 26 31.55 -5.03 28.01
N ARG A 27 32.64 -5.66 28.49
CA ARG A 27 33.18 -5.48 29.85
C ARG A 27 33.86 -4.13 30.02
N ASP A 28 34.60 -3.69 29.01
CA ASP A 28 35.36 -2.44 29.04
C ASP A 28 34.46 -1.20 28.99
N ARG A 29 33.21 -1.36 28.50
CA ARG A 29 32.20 -0.29 28.39
C ARG A 29 31.02 -0.46 29.36
N GLN A 30 31.11 -1.32 30.37
CA GLN A 30 30.06 -1.41 31.39
C GLN A 30 30.08 -0.16 32.27
N ILE A 31 28.90 0.33 32.58
CA ILE A 31 28.74 1.40 33.56
C ILE A 31 28.88 0.78 34.97
N LEU A 32 29.73 1.39 35.79
CA LEU A 32 29.98 0.97 37.18
C LEU A 32 28.66 0.93 37.96
N GLY A 33 28.38 -0.19 38.61
CA GLY A 33 27.13 -0.42 39.36
C GLY A 33 25.95 -0.93 38.52
N TRP A 34 26.07 -1.00 37.18
CA TRP A 34 25.01 -1.57 36.31
C TRP A 34 25.39 -2.96 35.76
N GLU A 35 26.53 -3.50 36.17
CA GLU A 35 27.14 -4.72 35.62
C GLU A 35 26.21 -5.94 35.62
N GLU A 36 25.40 -6.10 36.67
CA GLU A 36 24.47 -7.22 36.85
C GLU A 36 23.30 -7.21 35.86
N TYR A 37 22.93 -6.03 35.35
CA TYR A 37 21.77 -5.83 34.48
C TYR A 37 22.09 -6.03 32.99
N TYR A 38 23.38 -6.05 32.61
CA TYR A 38 23.79 -6.37 31.24
C TYR A 38 23.50 -7.85 30.90
N ILE A 39 23.25 -8.12 29.61
CA ILE A 39 23.11 -9.48 29.10
C ILE A 39 24.36 -10.30 29.45
N ALA A 40 24.14 -11.49 30.04
CA ALA A 40 25.21 -12.41 30.43
C ALA A 40 25.86 -13.10 29.21
N TYR A 41 26.57 -12.33 28.37
CA TYR A 41 27.09 -12.76 27.08
C TYR A 41 28.03 -13.99 27.18
N LYS A 42 28.82 -14.09 28.27
CA LYS A 42 29.76 -15.20 28.49
C LYS A 42 29.04 -16.51 28.82
N SER A 43 27.97 -16.48 29.63
CA SER A 43 27.19 -17.67 29.97
C SER A 43 26.37 -18.15 28.76
N LEU A 44 25.76 -17.23 28.01
CA LEU A 44 25.05 -17.54 26.75
C LEU A 44 25.99 -18.17 25.72
N LYS A 45 27.22 -17.66 25.58
CA LYS A 45 28.23 -18.26 24.70
C LYS A 45 28.64 -19.68 25.15
N LYS A 46 28.72 -19.93 26.47
CA LYS A 46 29.01 -21.26 27.02
C LYS A 46 27.86 -22.22 26.73
N ARG A 47 26.62 -21.77 26.88
CA ARG A 47 25.40 -22.53 26.58
C ARG A 47 25.31 -22.90 25.10
N ILE A 48 25.54 -21.95 24.18
CA ILE A 48 25.62 -22.22 22.73
C ILE A 48 26.69 -23.27 22.40
N LYS A 49 27.83 -23.27 23.11
CA LYS A 49 28.89 -24.28 22.89
C LYS A 49 28.42 -25.67 23.29
N GLN A 50 27.71 -25.79 24.41
CA GLN A 50 27.12 -27.05 24.89
C GLN A 50 26.02 -27.56 23.96
N ASP A 51 25.12 -26.67 23.55
CA ASP A 51 24.01 -26.99 22.64
C ASP A 51 24.52 -27.36 21.24
N SER A 52 25.62 -26.73 20.78
CA SER A 52 26.30 -27.06 19.51
C SER A 52 26.98 -28.43 19.57
N THR A 53 27.64 -28.78 20.67
CA THR A 53 28.18 -30.14 20.86
C THR A 53 27.09 -31.19 20.95
N ARG A 54 25.95 -30.85 21.57
CA ARG A 54 24.78 -31.74 21.62
C ARG A 54 24.17 -31.93 20.23
N ALA A 55 24.06 -30.85 19.45
CA ALA A 55 23.52 -30.84 18.08
C ALA A 55 24.38 -31.56 17.02
N GLN A 56 25.69 -31.75 17.27
CA GLN A 56 26.64 -32.39 16.35
C GLN A 56 26.71 -33.91 16.49
N ASN A 57 26.14 -34.50 17.55
CA ASN A 57 26.08 -35.95 17.70
C ASN A 57 24.99 -36.51 16.77
N SER A 58 25.37 -37.41 15.87
CA SER A 58 24.70 -37.73 14.60
C SER A 58 23.42 -38.60 14.69
N SER A 59 22.46 -38.26 15.56
CA SER A 59 21.16 -38.96 15.61
C SER A 59 20.02 -38.15 16.26
N ILE A 60 19.88 -36.86 15.90
CA ILE A 60 18.91 -35.97 16.58
C ILE A 60 17.65 -35.81 15.73
N GLY A 61 16.52 -36.29 16.27
CA GLY A 61 15.19 -36.08 15.73
C GLY A 61 14.73 -34.61 15.82
N ALA A 62 13.67 -34.26 15.09
CA ALA A 62 13.13 -32.89 15.05
C ALA A 62 12.72 -32.35 16.43
N GLU A 63 12.31 -33.22 17.36
CA GLU A 63 11.89 -32.87 18.72
C GLU A 63 13.03 -32.31 19.58
N GLU A 64 14.20 -32.95 19.59
CA GLU A 64 15.32 -32.49 20.43
C GLU A 64 15.94 -31.18 19.89
N ARG A 65 15.86 -30.92 18.57
CA ARG A 65 16.19 -29.60 18.01
C ARG A 65 15.21 -28.52 18.46
N HIS A 66 13.92 -28.85 18.50
CA HIS A 66 12.88 -27.94 19.00
C HIS A 66 13.09 -27.64 20.49
N GLU A 67 13.46 -28.64 21.29
CA GLU A 67 13.76 -28.48 22.72
C GLU A 67 14.96 -27.55 22.97
N ILE A 68 16.04 -27.69 22.18
CA ILE A 68 17.21 -26.79 22.26
C ILE A 68 16.81 -25.35 21.94
N VAL A 69 16.03 -25.14 20.88
CA VAL A 69 15.54 -23.81 20.48
C VAL A 69 14.64 -23.20 21.55
N LYS A 70 13.70 -23.99 22.08
CA LYS A 70 12.78 -23.57 23.15
C LYS A 70 13.54 -23.15 24.41
N THR A 71 14.42 -24.03 24.91
CA THR A 71 15.17 -23.76 26.14
C THR A 71 16.10 -22.56 26.01
N PHE A 72 16.72 -22.39 24.83
CA PHE A 72 17.55 -21.21 24.58
C PHE A 72 16.72 -19.92 24.45
N SER A 73 15.53 -19.99 23.88
CA SER A 73 14.60 -18.85 23.78
C SER A 73 14.11 -18.41 25.17
N GLU A 74 13.77 -19.35 26.06
CA GLU A 74 13.38 -19.05 27.44
C GLU A 74 14.51 -18.36 28.22
N LEU A 75 15.75 -18.82 28.05
CA LEU A 75 16.93 -18.17 28.65
C LEU A 75 17.16 -16.75 28.10
N LEU A 76 16.91 -16.54 26.81
CA LEU A 76 16.98 -15.23 26.19
C LEU A 76 15.88 -14.31 26.69
N ASP A 77 14.64 -14.80 26.82
CA ASP A 77 13.50 -14.07 27.37
C ASP A 77 13.84 -13.57 28.79
N CYS A 78 14.41 -14.42 29.67
CA CYS A 78 14.86 -14.00 31.00
C CYS A 78 15.97 -12.91 30.97
N GLN A 79 16.87 -12.94 29.98
CA GLN A 79 17.90 -11.90 29.85
C GLN A 79 17.32 -10.59 29.32
N VAL A 80 16.35 -10.65 28.40
CA VAL A 80 15.64 -9.47 27.90
C VAL A 80 14.81 -8.85 29.01
N GLU A 81 14.08 -9.65 29.78
CA GLU A 81 13.29 -9.23 30.94
C GLU A 81 14.13 -8.40 31.92
N LYS A 82 15.29 -8.94 32.32
CA LYS A 82 16.22 -8.27 33.22
C LYS A 82 16.64 -6.89 32.72
N VAL A 83 16.98 -6.78 31.44
CA VAL A 83 17.40 -5.50 30.81
C VAL A 83 16.23 -4.51 30.78
N VAL A 84 15.04 -4.99 30.43
CA VAL A 84 13.84 -4.17 30.30
C VAL A 84 13.37 -3.64 31.64
N LEU A 85 13.28 -4.49 32.67
CA LEU A 85 12.85 -4.08 34.01
C LEU A 85 13.78 -3.01 34.59
N PHE A 86 15.09 -3.18 34.44
CA PHE A 86 16.07 -2.17 34.86
C PHE A 86 15.92 -0.85 34.09
N MET A 87 15.67 -0.93 32.78
CA MET A 87 15.43 0.26 31.97
C MET A 87 14.19 1.02 32.44
N ILE A 88 13.09 0.32 32.74
CA ILE A 88 11.85 0.93 33.25
C ILE A 88 12.08 1.61 34.58
N GLU A 89 12.76 0.93 35.50
CA GLU A 89 13.08 1.46 36.83
C GLU A 89 13.87 2.78 36.71
N LYS A 90 14.90 2.81 35.86
CA LYS A 90 15.69 4.02 35.61
C LYS A 90 14.90 5.12 34.91
N GLN A 91 14.04 4.79 33.96
CA GLN A 91 13.11 5.76 33.35
C GLN A 91 12.18 6.38 34.39
N GLY A 92 11.64 5.58 35.30
CA GLY A 92 10.79 6.04 36.40
C GLY A 92 11.50 7.01 37.33
N LEU A 93 12.74 6.70 37.73
CA LEU A 93 13.56 7.56 38.58
C LEU A 93 13.86 8.92 37.91
N LEU A 94 14.23 8.90 36.62
CA LEU A 94 14.49 10.13 35.85
C LEU A 94 13.22 10.95 35.66
N ALA A 95 12.09 10.31 35.38
CA ALA A 95 10.79 10.97 35.27
C ALA A 95 10.36 11.63 36.59
N GLU A 96 10.58 10.97 37.73
CA GLU A 96 10.29 11.54 39.05
C GLU A 96 11.15 12.79 39.32
N ARG A 97 12.45 12.76 38.97
CA ARG A 97 13.33 13.93 39.08
C ARG A 97 12.88 15.08 38.19
N LEU A 98 12.51 14.82 36.93
CA LEU A 98 11.94 15.83 36.03
C LEU A 98 10.65 16.44 36.59
N GLN A 99 9.80 15.63 37.22
CA GLN A 99 8.58 16.12 37.86
C GLN A 99 8.87 17.02 39.06
N LYS A 100 9.88 16.67 39.89
CA LYS A 100 10.32 17.49 41.03
C LYS A 100 10.87 18.84 40.55
N LEU A 101 11.73 18.84 39.53
CA LEU A 101 12.26 20.07 38.91
C LEU A 101 11.16 20.97 38.37
N ARG A 102 10.15 20.37 37.72
CA ARG A 102 8.98 21.13 37.23
C ARG A 102 8.23 21.80 38.38
N LYS A 103 7.97 21.09 39.49
CA LYS A 103 7.29 21.65 40.66
C LYS A 103 8.10 22.78 41.31
N GLN A 104 9.43 22.64 41.38
CA GLN A 104 10.31 23.71 41.88
C GLN A 104 10.25 24.96 41.00
N ARG A 105 10.20 24.78 39.67
CA ARG A 105 10.05 25.89 38.71
C ARG A 105 8.68 26.57 38.82
N GLU A 106 7.59 25.80 38.92
CA GLU A 106 6.24 26.35 39.11
C GLU A 106 6.13 27.12 40.43
N ALA A 107 6.73 26.62 41.51
CA ALA A 107 6.79 27.30 42.80
C ALA A 107 7.61 28.60 42.75
N ALA A 108 8.75 28.61 42.05
CA ALA A 108 9.58 29.80 41.88
C ALA A 108 8.86 30.88 41.05
N ALA A 109 8.22 30.51 39.94
CA ALA A 109 7.45 31.43 39.11
C ALA A 109 6.24 32.03 39.86
N THR A 110 5.62 31.25 40.75
CA THR A 110 4.51 31.75 41.59
C THR A 110 5.00 32.70 42.68
N ALA A 111 6.21 32.48 43.22
CA ALA A 111 6.82 33.38 44.19
C ALA A 111 7.20 34.73 43.57
N ASP A 112 7.76 34.74 42.35
CA ASP A 112 8.08 35.97 41.61
C ASP A 112 6.81 36.81 41.32
N PHE A 113 5.69 36.17 40.96
CA PHE A 113 4.41 36.84 40.73
C PHE A 113 3.83 37.50 42.00
N LEU A 114 3.99 36.87 43.17
CA LEU A 114 3.55 37.42 44.45
C LEU A 114 4.41 38.62 44.89
N ILE A 115 5.72 38.60 44.58
CA ILE A 115 6.63 39.73 44.86
C ILE A 115 6.31 40.92 43.95
N GLU A 116 5.98 40.71 42.67
CA GLU A 116 5.52 41.80 41.78
C GLU A 116 4.18 42.41 42.22
N SER A 117 3.33 41.63 42.90
CA SER A 117 2.01 42.08 43.37
C SER A 117 2.07 42.96 44.62
N GLU A 118 3.14 42.91 45.42
CA GLU A 118 3.29 43.67 46.67
C GLU A 118 4.09 44.98 46.53
N VAL A 119 4.68 45.27 45.35
CA VAL A 119 5.55 46.47 45.16
C VAL A 119 4.78 47.72 44.69
N ASP A 120 3.48 47.64 44.43
CA ASP A 120 2.67 48.80 44.03
C ASP A 120 1.99 49.48 45.23
N GLU A 121 2.77 49.91 46.24
CA GLU A 121 2.43 51.03 47.12
C GLU A 121 3.65 51.47 47.98
N GLY A 122 4.50 52.33 47.42
CA GLY A 122 5.26 53.33 48.18
C GLY A 122 6.74 53.05 48.50
N SER A 123 7.57 54.02 48.08
CA SER A 123 8.90 54.41 48.57
C SER A 123 10.18 53.91 47.86
N ASP A 124 10.83 54.90 47.25
CA ASP A 124 12.25 55.25 47.16
C ASP A 124 13.33 54.29 46.64
N LEU A 125 14.14 54.90 45.77
CA LEU A 125 15.37 54.43 45.14
C LEU A 125 16.41 53.95 46.18
N ASN A 126 16.58 52.64 46.35
CA ASN A 126 17.90 51.99 46.38
C ASN A 126 17.78 50.46 46.51
N GLU A 127 18.67 49.78 45.78
CA GLU A 127 18.96 48.33 45.84
C GLU A 127 17.82 47.38 45.43
N ARG A 128 17.69 47.16 44.11
CA ARG A 128 17.10 45.91 43.61
C ARG A 128 17.93 44.74 44.14
N PRO A 129 17.35 43.70 44.79
CA PRO A 129 18.07 42.47 45.03
C PRO A 129 18.39 41.85 43.67
N SER A 130 19.68 41.74 43.35
CA SER A 130 20.19 40.98 42.21
C SER A 130 19.99 39.47 42.43
N ALA A 131 18.74 39.02 42.50
CA ALA A 131 18.41 37.61 42.74
C ALA A 131 17.26 37.12 41.84
N PRO A 132 17.47 37.06 40.52
CA PRO A 132 16.85 35.98 39.75
C PRO A 132 17.84 35.20 38.87
N VAL A 133 19.03 35.75 38.57
CA VAL A 133 19.98 35.10 37.64
C VAL A 133 20.61 33.83 38.21
N VAL A 134 20.74 33.74 39.55
CA VAL A 134 21.46 32.63 40.21
C VAL A 134 20.64 31.33 40.26
N VAL A 135 19.32 31.42 40.24
CA VAL A 135 18.43 30.24 40.35
C VAL A 135 18.29 29.53 39.00
N HIS A 136 18.27 30.28 37.88
CA HIS A 136 18.10 29.71 36.55
C HIS A 136 19.26 28.78 36.14
N TRP A 137 20.53 29.11 36.46
CA TRP A 137 21.66 28.26 36.07
C TRP A 137 21.71 26.93 36.84
N GLN A 138 21.30 26.92 38.10
CA GLN A 138 21.24 25.70 38.92
C GLN A 138 20.22 24.72 38.36
N VAL A 139 19.03 25.21 38.02
CA VAL A 139 17.97 24.40 37.41
C VAL A 139 18.36 23.91 36.01
N MET A 140 19.03 24.74 35.21
CA MET A 140 19.57 24.32 33.90
C MET A 140 20.63 23.22 34.03
N ASP A 141 21.51 23.31 35.03
CA ASP A 141 22.52 22.28 35.30
C ASP A 141 21.89 20.95 35.72
N GLU A 142 20.83 20.99 36.54
CA GLU A 142 20.08 19.79 36.91
C GLU A 142 19.36 19.15 35.70
N TYR A 143 18.79 19.93 34.79
CA TYR A 143 18.24 19.39 33.53
C TYR A 143 19.32 18.76 32.65
N ARG A 144 20.51 19.35 32.58
CA ARG A 144 21.66 18.79 31.85
C ARG A 144 22.14 17.50 32.51
N GLN A 145 22.19 17.44 33.85
CA GLN A 145 22.57 16.24 34.59
C GLN A 145 21.60 15.09 34.29
N ILE A 146 20.29 15.34 34.31
CA ILE A 146 19.28 14.34 33.92
C ILE A 146 19.49 13.90 32.47
N GLY A 147 19.81 14.84 31.56
CA GLY A 147 20.19 14.51 30.18
C GLY A 147 21.39 13.57 30.09
N THR A 148 22.45 13.80 30.87
CA THR A 148 23.63 12.92 30.89
C THR A 148 23.34 11.52 31.44
N GLU A 149 22.49 11.40 32.47
CA GLU A 149 22.04 10.12 33.00
C GLU A 149 21.14 9.37 32.01
N LEU A 150 20.30 10.10 31.27
CA LEU A 150 19.49 9.55 30.18
C LEU A 150 20.35 9.03 29.02
N LEU A 151 21.43 9.74 28.69
CA LEU A 151 22.43 9.30 27.71
C LEU A 151 23.14 8.02 28.16
N GLN A 152 23.49 7.90 29.44
CA GLN A 152 24.04 6.67 30.01
C GLN A 152 23.06 5.49 29.88
N LEU A 153 21.77 5.73 30.15
CA LEU A 153 20.72 4.73 29.97
C LEU A 153 20.56 4.31 28.51
N LEU A 154 20.63 5.24 27.57
CA LEU A 154 20.61 4.95 26.13
C LEU A 154 21.80 4.10 25.69
N ASN A 155 23.01 4.42 26.15
CA ASN A 155 24.21 3.63 25.86
C ASN A 155 24.11 2.21 26.45
N PHE A 156 23.52 2.07 27.64
CA PHE A 156 23.21 0.76 28.23
C PHE A 156 22.27 -0.05 27.33
N VAL A 157 21.19 0.55 26.83
CA VAL A 157 20.24 -0.10 25.94
C VAL A 157 20.90 -0.51 24.62
N GLU A 158 21.68 0.38 24.01
CA GLU A 158 22.42 0.13 22.76
C GLU A 158 23.34 -1.09 22.89
N LEU A 159 24.17 -1.14 23.95
CA LEU A 159 25.09 -2.25 24.19
C LEU A 159 24.35 -3.59 24.37
N ASN A 160 23.21 -3.60 25.04
CA ASN A 160 22.40 -4.80 25.24
C ASN A 160 21.71 -5.25 23.94
N VAL A 161 21.18 -4.34 23.13
CA VAL A 161 20.60 -4.65 21.82
C VAL A 161 21.66 -5.23 20.88
N THR A 162 22.85 -4.63 20.82
CA THR A 162 23.98 -5.17 20.05
C THR A 162 24.40 -6.56 20.58
N GLY A 163 24.40 -6.75 21.90
CA GLY A 163 24.71 -8.03 22.54
C GLY A 163 23.73 -9.13 22.18
N LEU A 164 22.43 -8.83 22.23
CA LEU A 164 21.35 -9.71 21.83
C LEU A 164 21.51 -10.15 20.36
N ARG A 165 21.72 -9.19 19.45
CA ARG A 165 21.94 -9.46 18.02
C ARG A 165 23.13 -10.40 17.80
N LYS A 166 24.25 -10.16 18.50
CA LYS A 166 25.47 -10.97 18.36
C LYS A 166 25.30 -12.38 18.91
N ILE A 167 24.53 -12.56 19.99
CA ILE A 167 24.20 -13.89 20.53
C ILE A 167 23.30 -14.67 19.60
N LEU A 168 22.23 -14.06 19.09
CA LEU A 168 21.34 -14.69 18.11
C LEU A 168 22.11 -15.12 16.85
N LYS A 169 22.94 -14.23 16.28
CA LYS A 169 23.81 -14.56 15.13
C LYS A 169 24.81 -15.68 15.44
N LYS A 170 25.26 -15.81 16.69
CA LYS A 170 26.20 -16.85 17.11
C LYS A 170 25.50 -18.19 17.31
N PHE A 171 24.27 -18.19 17.83
CA PHE A 171 23.42 -19.37 17.92
C PHE A 171 23.12 -19.92 16.52
N ASP A 172 22.64 -19.06 15.62
CA ASP A 172 22.29 -19.46 14.25
C ASP A 172 23.48 -20.11 13.51
N LYS A 173 24.68 -19.53 13.65
CA LYS A 173 25.90 -20.04 13.01
C LYS A 173 26.43 -21.36 13.58
N ARG A 174 26.20 -21.65 14.87
CA ARG A 174 26.80 -22.82 15.55
C ARG A 174 25.85 -24.01 15.68
N VAL A 175 24.56 -23.73 15.77
CA VAL A 175 23.50 -24.75 15.91
C VAL A 175 22.88 -25.06 14.54
N GLY A 176 23.01 -24.16 13.55
CA GLY A 176 22.51 -24.38 12.19
C GLY A 176 20.99 -24.16 12.04
N VAL A 177 20.34 -23.59 13.05
CA VAL A 177 18.91 -23.25 13.07
C VAL A 177 18.73 -21.74 12.96
N ARG A 178 17.76 -21.27 12.17
CA ARG A 178 17.48 -19.83 11.99
C ARG A 178 16.58 -19.27 13.11
N LEU A 179 17.10 -19.18 14.33
CA LEU A 179 16.33 -18.68 15.48
C LEU A 179 16.24 -17.16 15.50
N GLY A 180 17.30 -16.44 15.10
CA GLY A 180 17.38 -14.99 15.22
C GLY A 180 16.17 -14.26 14.63
N GLY A 181 15.82 -14.58 13.38
CA GLY A 181 14.66 -13.98 12.70
C GLY A 181 13.33 -14.29 13.39
N GLN A 182 13.10 -15.56 13.74
CA GLN A 182 11.84 -16.04 14.34
C GLN A 182 11.62 -15.50 15.76
N TYR A 183 12.68 -15.43 16.56
CA TYR A 183 12.64 -14.88 17.92
C TYR A 183 12.28 -13.39 17.90
N ILE A 184 12.96 -12.59 17.07
CA ILE A 184 12.70 -11.14 16.98
C ILE A 184 11.31 -10.87 16.40
N ALA A 185 10.90 -11.63 15.37
CA ALA A 185 9.60 -11.51 14.75
C ALA A 185 8.43 -11.80 15.71
N SER A 186 8.48 -12.94 16.40
CA SER A 186 7.43 -13.34 17.35
C SER A 186 7.32 -12.38 18.53
N ARG A 187 8.45 -11.83 18.99
CA ARG A 187 8.52 -10.91 20.12
C ARG A 187 8.44 -9.43 19.74
N SER A 188 8.49 -9.03 18.47
CA SER A 188 8.31 -7.61 18.08
C SER A 188 6.85 -7.24 17.81
N ASN A 189 6.02 -8.21 17.45
CA ASN A 189 4.61 -8.01 17.09
C ASN A 189 3.62 -8.37 18.22
N HIS A 190 4.06 -9.01 19.30
CA HIS A 190 3.18 -9.39 20.41
C HIS A 190 2.94 -8.20 21.37
N PRO A 191 1.68 -7.86 21.72
CA PRO A 191 1.33 -6.64 22.48
C PRO A 191 1.92 -6.58 23.90
N TYR A 192 2.26 -7.73 24.48
CA TYR A 192 2.86 -7.83 25.82
C TYR A 192 4.36 -8.16 25.79
N SER A 193 5.02 -7.99 24.65
CA SER A 193 6.44 -8.33 24.55
C SER A 193 7.34 -7.27 25.16
N GLN A 194 8.20 -7.69 26.09
CA GLN A 194 9.20 -6.85 26.73
C GLN A 194 10.23 -6.29 25.73
N LEU A 195 10.48 -7.01 24.64
CA LEU A 195 11.38 -6.57 23.56
C LEU A 195 10.86 -5.32 22.84
N GLN A 196 9.54 -5.10 22.82
CA GLN A 196 8.91 -3.95 22.19
C GLN A 196 9.28 -2.64 22.89
N GLN A 197 9.48 -2.68 24.20
CA GLN A 197 9.82 -1.50 24.99
C GLN A 197 11.25 -1.02 24.73
N VAL A 198 12.16 -1.95 24.42
CA VAL A 198 13.52 -1.64 23.98
C VAL A 198 13.52 -1.02 22.57
N PHE A 199 12.57 -1.44 21.72
CA PHE A 199 12.50 -1.05 20.31
C PHE A 199 11.68 0.20 20.04
N ARG A 200 10.69 0.50 20.88
CA ARG A 200 9.87 1.71 20.80
C ARG A 200 10.28 2.64 21.92
N THR A 201 11.33 3.41 21.71
CA THR A 201 11.93 4.39 22.64
C THR A 201 11.03 5.60 22.95
N ILE A 202 9.70 5.42 22.95
CA ILE A 202 8.69 6.49 23.09
C ILE A 202 8.83 7.20 24.44
N GLY A 203 9.05 6.46 25.54
CA GLY A 203 9.24 7.04 26.87
C GLY A 203 10.51 7.89 26.98
N ILE A 204 11.60 7.48 26.32
CA ILE A 204 12.85 8.24 26.27
C ILE A 204 12.65 9.53 25.45
N GLY A 205 12.03 9.43 24.28
CA GLY A 205 11.74 10.59 23.43
C GLY A 205 10.90 11.66 24.14
N ALA A 206 9.92 11.26 24.96
CA ALA A 206 9.12 12.20 25.76
C ALA A 206 9.95 12.93 26.83
N MET A 207 10.89 12.24 27.49
CA MET A 207 11.81 12.87 28.45
C MET A 207 12.77 13.83 27.77
N VAL A 208 13.30 13.47 26.59
CA VAL A 208 14.16 14.37 25.78
C VAL A 208 13.38 15.62 25.37
N ALA A 209 12.17 15.47 24.85
CA ALA A 209 11.33 16.61 24.49
C ALA A 209 11.05 17.53 25.69
N THR A 210 10.86 16.94 26.88
CA THR A 210 10.66 17.69 28.13
C THR A 210 11.92 18.46 28.52
N ILE A 211 13.10 17.83 28.47
CA ILE A 211 14.39 18.47 28.78
C ILE A 211 14.68 19.58 27.79
N SER A 212 14.58 19.31 26.48
CA SER A 212 14.86 20.29 25.42
C SER A 212 13.92 21.49 25.50
N ARG A 213 12.63 21.27 25.75
CA ARG A 213 11.66 22.36 25.91
C ARG A 213 11.99 23.23 27.13
N ASN A 214 12.23 22.63 28.30
CA ASN A 214 12.51 23.39 29.52
C ASN A 214 13.84 24.15 29.45
N LEU A 215 14.88 23.56 28.85
CA LEU A 215 16.17 24.25 28.64
C LEU A 215 16.03 25.43 27.67
N ALA A 216 15.25 25.29 26.60
CA ALA A 216 14.99 26.39 25.67
C ALA A 216 14.20 27.54 26.32
N GLU A 217 13.20 27.22 27.15
CA GLU A 217 12.44 28.23 27.89
C GLU A 217 13.32 28.98 28.91
N LEU A 218 14.10 28.27 29.73
CA LEU A 218 15.03 28.89 30.71
C LEU A 218 16.10 29.77 30.03
N ARG A 219 16.58 29.36 28.86
CA ARG A 219 17.55 30.13 28.08
C ARG A 219 16.92 31.41 27.50
N ASN A 220 15.68 31.34 27.04
CA ASN A 220 14.94 32.52 26.59
C ASN A 220 14.63 33.48 27.76
N GLU A 221 14.21 32.97 28.92
CA GLU A 221 14.00 33.77 30.13
C GLU A 221 15.30 34.49 30.56
N SER A 222 16.45 33.81 30.48
CA SER A 222 17.75 34.42 30.77
C SER A 222 18.19 35.49 29.76
N LEU A 223 17.78 35.35 28.49
CA LEU A 223 18.05 36.31 27.42
C LEU A 223 17.12 37.53 27.50
N GLU A 224 15.84 37.31 27.84
CA GLU A 224 14.84 38.37 28.05
C GLU A 224 15.17 39.21 29.29
N ALA A 225 15.67 38.60 30.38
CA ALA A 225 16.18 39.32 31.55
C ALA A 225 17.40 40.21 31.22
N ALA A 226 18.17 39.87 30.19
CA ALA A 226 19.32 40.66 29.72
C ALA A 226 18.92 41.77 28.71
N SER A 227 17.77 41.66 28.06
CA SER A 227 17.27 42.64 27.09
C SER A 227 15.92 43.20 27.52
N ALA A 228 15.93 44.22 28.38
CA ALA A 228 14.73 44.96 28.73
C ALA A 228 14.16 45.68 27.50
N SER A 229 13.21 45.06 26.79
CA SER A 229 12.24 45.71 25.91
C SER A 229 11.06 44.80 25.59
N SER A 230 9.88 45.32 25.92
CA SER A 230 8.57 44.68 26.03
C SER A 230 7.89 44.31 24.70
N ALA A 231 6.93 43.38 24.81
CA ALA A 231 5.65 43.30 24.06
C ALA A 231 5.53 42.36 22.83
N VAL A 232 6.46 41.44 22.55
CA VAL A 232 6.31 40.48 21.41
C VAL A 232 6.35 39.00 21.84
N SER A 233 5.98 38.67 23.08
CA SER A 233 6.09 37.29 23.62
C SER A 233 4.90 36.38 23.31
N LEU A 234 3.72 36.91 22.96
CA LEU A 234 2.48 36.09 22.88
C LEU A 234 2.31 35.24 21.60
N PHE A 235 3.01 35.54 20.51
CA PHE A 235 2.81 34.86 19.21
C PHE A 235 3.96 33.96 18.74
N ARG A 236 4.98 33.72 19.57
CA ARG A 236 6.18 32.94 19.18
C ARG A 236 6.16 31.46 19.61
N TYR A 237 5.06 30.96 20.15
CA TYR A 237 4.96 29.60 20.73
C TYR A 237 4.63 28.46 19.75
N ALA A 238 4.40 28.73 18.46
CA ALA A 238 3.94 27.69 17.51
C ALA A 238 5.04 27.03 16.66
N ALA A 239 6.27 27.56 16.66
CA ALA A 239 7.38 26.97 15.92
C ALA A 239 8.70 27.25 16.64
N LEU A 240 9.24 26.25 17.34
CA LEU A 240 10.65 26.26 17.74
C LEU A 240 11.51 26.31 16.45
N PRO A 241 12.33 27.35 16.22
CA PRO A 241 13.25 27.35 15.11
C PRO A 241 14.31 26.27 15.35
N ALA A 242 14.54 25.40 14.37
CA ALA A 242 15.55 24.34 14.39
C ALA A 242 16.97 24.80 14.80
N ARG A 243 17.26 26.11 14.82
CA ARG A 243 18.53 26.70 15.24
C ARG A 243 18.82 26.66 16.75
N ILE A 244 17.83 26.45 17.62
CA ILE A 244 18.05 26.46 19.09
C ILE A 244 18.53 25.07 19.60
N ILE A 245 18.25 24.01 18.84
CA ILE A 245 18.70 22.63 19.13
C ILE A 245 20.19 22.44 18.73
N GLU A 246 20.74 23.34 17.90
CA GLU A 246 22.11 23.25 17.36
C GLU A 246 23.23 23.56 18.38
N GLU A 247 22.94 24.03 19.60
CA GLU A 247 23.98 24.50 20.54
C GLU A 247 24.11 23.72 21.87
N GLU A 248 23.26 22.73 22.17
CA GLU A 248 23.38 21.93 23.41
C GLU A 248 24.00 20.54 23.15
N PRO A 249 25.24 20.27 23.61
CA PRO A 249 25.97 19.04 23.27
C PRO A 249 25.35 17.77 23.84
N VAL A 250 24.64 17.88 24.98
CA VAL A 250 23.98 16.73 25.63
C VAL A 250 22.77 16.26 24.82
N ILE A 251 21.97 17.18 24.28
CA ILE A 251 20.78 16.86 23.47
C ILE A 251 21.21 16.24 22.14
N GLN A 252 22.25 16.80 21.50
CA GLN A 252 22.81 16.23 20.27
C GLN A 252 23.33 14.81 20.47
N ALA A 253 24.10 14.56 21.54
CA ALA A 253 24.58 13.22 21.85
C ALA A 253 23.44 12.22 22.09
N ILE A 254 22.34 12.67 22.71
CA ILE A 254 21.13 11.85 22.91
C ILE A 254 20.45 11.55 21.56
N GLU A 255 20.23 12.56 20.72
CA GLU A 255 19.60 12.38 19.40
C GLU A 255 20.43 11.47 18.50
N GLU A 256 21.75 11.63 18.46
CA GLU A 256 22.66 10.76 17.70
C GLU A 256 22.59 9.31 18.19
N THR A 257 22.57 9.10 19.52
CA THR A 257 22.48 7.75 20.10
C THR A 257 21.10 7.14 19.85
N MET A 258 20.04 7.93 19.91
CA MET A 258 18.68 7.49 19.54
C MET A 258 18.57 7.15 18.05
N GLN A 259 19.19 7.92 17.15
CA GLN A 259 19.22 7.63 15.72
C GLN A 259 19.98 6.34 15.43
N ARG A 260 21.14 6.14 16.06
CA ARG A 260 21.93 4.89 15.96
C ARG A 260 21.12 3.69 16.45
N LEU A 261 20.50 3.79 17.63
CA LEU A 261 19.65 2.73 18.18
C LEU A 261 18.43 2.44 17.29
N THR A 262 17.78 3.48 16.77
CA THR A 262 16.62 3.34 15.86
C THR A 262 17.04 2.65 14.56
N HIS A 263 18.20 3.00 14.01
CA HIS A 263 18.76 2.37 12.82
C HIS A 263 19.10 0.89 13.06
N GLU A 264 19.78 0.59 14.17
CA GLU A 264 20.12 -0.75 14.65
C GLU A 264 18.87 -1.65 14.79
N VAL A 265 17.82 -1.12 15.41
CA VAL A 265 16.54 -1.82 15.65
C VAL A 265 15.74 -1.97 14.36
N ASN A 266 15.69 -0.95 13.52
CA ASN A 266 14.98 -1.00 12.24
C ASN A 266 15.63 -1.99 11.27
N ILE A 267 16.96 -2.04 11.18
CA ILE A 267 17.67 -3.05 10.38
C ILE A 267 17.30 -4.45 10.88
N GLN A 268 17.33 -4.65 12.19
CA GLN A 268 17.05 -5.95 12.78
C GLN A 268 15.58 -6.37 12.60
N THR A 269 14.65 -5.42 12.70
CA THR A 269 13.23 -5.62 12.45
C THR A 269 12.97 -5.89 10.96
N TYR A 270 13.64 -5.15 10.06
CA TYR A 270 13.55 -5.33 8.61
C TYR A 270 14.08 -6.72 8.22
N LEU A 271 15.27 -7.09 8.68
CA LEU A 271 15.85 -8.43 8.48
C LEU A 271 14.95 -9.53 9.05
N SER A 272 14.32 -9.32 10.21
CA SER A 272 13.38 -10.30 10.79
C SER A 272 12.06 -10.43 10.01
N LYS A 273 11.55 -9.33 9.44
CA LYS A 273 10.37 -9.33 8.57
C LYS A 273 10.66 -9.95 7.20
N GLU A 274 11.87 -9.72 6.68
CA GLU A 274 12.38 -10.34 5.45
C GLU A 274 12.63 -11.85 5.64
N LEU A 275 12.91 -12.29 6.88
CA LEU A 275 13.04 -13.71 7.29
C LEU A 275 11.70 -14.40 7.65
N LEU A 276 10.62 -13.63 7.91
CA LEU A 276 9.26 -14.14 8.13
C LEU A 276 8.51 -14.44 6.83
N LEU A 277 8.95 -13.85 5.71
CA LEU A 277 8.63 -14.37 4.40
C LEU A 277 9.30 -15.76 4.27
N PRO A 278 8.63 -16.77 3.69
CA PRO A 278 9.20 -18.10 3.56
C PRO A 278 10.62 -17.99 3.02
N ALA A 279 11.58 -18.61 3.72
CA ALA A 279 12.99 -18.53 3.36
C ALA A 279 13.13 -18.78 1.85
N PRO A 280 13.73 -17.86 1.08
CA PRO A 280 13.96 -18.11 -0.32
C PRO A 280 14.80 -19.39 -0.43
N SER A 281 14.35 -20.32 -1.27
CA SER A 281 14.89 -21.68 -1.38
C SER A 281 16.41 -21.63 -1.51
N ARG A 282 17.13 -22.69 -1.11
CA ARG A 282 18.61 -22.77 -1.19
C ARG A 282 19.18 -22.29 -2.54
N ARG A 283 18.41 -22.44 -3.64
CA ARG A 283 18.65 -21.88 -4.98
C ARG A 283 18.69 -20.34 -5.08
N GLN A 284 17.87 -19.60 -4.33
CA GLN A 284 17.89 -18.13 -4.30
C GLN A 284 19.05 -17.57 -3.49
N GLN A 285 19.53 -18.28 -2.46
CA GLN A 285 20.74 -17.90 -1.72
C GLN A 285 22.02 -18.12 -2.54
N GLU A 286 22.08 -19.17 -3.36
CA GLU A 286 23.18 -19.38 -4.31
C GLU A 286 23.12 -18.38 -5.47
N ALA A 287 21.91 -17.99 -5.92
CA ALA A 287 21.72 -16.91 -6.89
C ALA A 287 22.06 -15.51 -6.34
N GLU A 288 22.04 -15.31 -5.02
CA GLU A 288 22.47 -14.07 -4.36
C GLU A 288 23.96 -14.05 -4.01
N ALA A 289 24.55 -15.18 -3.65
CA ALA A 289 25.98 -15.30 -3.41
C ALA A 289 26.83 -15.10 -4.69
N GLY A 290 26.24 -15.33 -5.87
CA GLY A 290 26.83 -14.99 -7.16
C GLY A 290 26.61 -13.54 -7.62
N ARG A 291 25.89 -12.69 -6.86
CA ARG A 291 25.70 -11.27 -7.22
C ARG A 291 26.96 -10.48 -6.84
N ILE A 292 27.64 -9.97 -7.86
CA ILE A 292 28.63 -8.90 -7.70
C ILE A 292 27.89 -7.67 -7.14
N PRO A 293 28.27 -7.11 -5.98
CA PRO A 293 27.63 -5.92 -5.44
C PRO A 293 28.01 -4.71 -6.29
N GLY A 294 27.08 -4.24 -7.14
CA GLY A 294 27.32 -3.07 -7.98
C GLY A 294 26.38 -2.84 -9.17
N LEU A 295 25.50 -3.77 -9.53
CA LEU A 295 24.54 -3.54 -10.61
C LEU A 295 23.19 -3.05 -10.08
N VAL A 296 22.93 -1.78 -10.40
CA VAL A 296 21.71 -1.00 -10.18
C VAL A 296 20.46 -1.86 -10.42
N GLN A 297 19.61 -1.96 -9.40
CA GLN A 297 18.20 -2.32 -9.57
C GLN A 297 17.61 -1.24 -10.51
N GLU A 298 17.40 -1.55 -11.79
CA GLU A 298 16.83 -0.57 -12.72
C GLU A 298 15.49 -0.06 -12.18
N GLU A 299 15.49 1.20 -11.76
CA GLU A 299 14.29 1.93 -11.36
C GLU A 299 13.27 1.82 -12.49
N ALA A 300 12.03 1.46 -12.16
CA ALA A 300 10.95 1.40 -13.13
C ALA A 300 10.95 2.71 -13.95
N HIS A 301 11.01 2.59 -15.29
CA HIS A 301 11.08 3.75 -16.16
C HIS A 301 9.86 4.66 -15.90
N PHE A 302 10.13 5.83 -15.28
CA PHE A 302 9.12 6.80 -14.87
C PHE A 302 8.14 7.15 -16.01
N MET A 303 8.67 7.27 -17.24
CA MET A 303 7.87 7.52 -18.45
C MET A 303 6.85 6.42 -18.73
N SER A 304 7.22 5.13 -18.60
CA SER A 304 6.31 4.01 -18.84
C SER A 304 5.20 3.95 -17.79
N ILE A 305 5.49 4.30 -16.54
CA ILE A 305 4.46 4.44 -15.48
C ILE A 305 3.50 5.58 -15.81
N GLN A 306 3.99 6.74 -16.26
CA GLN A 306 3.14 7.87 -16.64
C GLN A 306 2.24 7.53 -17.84
N ILE A 307 2.77 6.87 -18.86
CA ILE A 307 1.98 6.42 -20.02
C ILE A 307 0.89 5.44 -19.58
N ASN A 308 1.21 4.52 -18.67
CA ASN A 308 0.27 3.56 -18.10
C ASN A 308 -0.85 4.24 -17.28
N LEU A 309 -0.51 5.25 -16.49
CA LEU A 309 -1.50 6.06 -15.75
C LEU A 309 -2.37 6.88 -16.71
N PHE A 310 -1.77 7.46 -17.77
CA PHE A 310 -2.49 8.21 -18.79
C PHE A 310 -3.46 7.33 -19.60
N ASN A 311 -3.09 6.07 -19.90
CA ASN A 311 -4.00 5.10 -20.49
C ASN A 311 -5.26 4.91 -19.65
N THR A 312 -5.06 4.73 -18.34
CA THR A 312 -6.15 4.52 -17.38
C THR A 312 -7.05 5.74 -17.31
N PHE A 313 -6.46 6.93 -17.24
CA PHE A 313 -7.18 8.20 -17.29
C PHE A 313 -8.02 8.32 -18.56
N LEU A 314 -7.40 8.15 -19.74
CA LEU A 314 -8.07 8.30 -21.03
C LEU A 314 -9.18 7.27 -21.24
N TYR A 315 -9.00 6.04 -20.74
CA TYR A 315 -10.03 5.00 -20.74
C TYR A 315 -11.24 5.38 -19.89
N MET A 316 -11.03 5.98 -18.71
CA MET A 316 -12.15 6.46 -17.88
C MET A 316 -12.84 7.69 -18.49
N VAL A 317 -12.10 8.58 -19.16
CA VAL A 317 -12.71 9.67 -19.96
C VAL A 317 -13.60 9.08 -21.04
N ASN A 318 -13.12 8.08 -21.79
CA ASN A 318 -13.88 7.40 -22.84
C ASN A 318 -15.18 6.79 -22.30
N TYR A 319 -15.08 6.13 -21.14
CA TYR A 319 -16.22 5.52 -20.49
C TYR A 319 -17.28 6.55 -20.07
N TYR A 320 -16.90 7.64 -19.41
CA TYR A 320 -17.85 8.56 -18.75
C TYR A 320 -18.26 9.79 -19.57
N ILE A 321 -17.53 10.18 -20.64
CA ILE A 321 -17.89 11.36 -21.49
C ILE A 321 -19.26 11.24 -22.15
N ILE A 322 -19.80 10.03 -22.20
CA ILE A 322 -21.03 9.72 -22.91
C ILE A 322 -22.26 9.67 -22.02
N VAL A 323 -22.08 9.56 -20.70
CA VAL A 323 -23.18 9.41 -19.75
C VAL A 323 -24.19 10.54 -19.88
N PRO A 324 -23.78 11.83 -19.93
CA PRO A 324 -24.74 12.94 -20.02
C PRO A 324 -25.62 12.92 -21.28
N SER A 325 -25.13 12.39 -22.40
CA SER A 325 -25.80 12.44 -23.72
C SER A 325 -26.32 11.09 -24.22
N SER A 326 -26.19 10.03 -23.40
CA SER A 326 -26.48 8.65 -23.81
C SER A 326 -27.95 8.38 -24.10
N ASP A 327 -28.86 8.97 -23.31
CA ASP A 327 -30.31 8.86 -23.49
C ASP A 327 -30.78 9.71 -24.68
N ASP A 328 -30.20 10.90 -24.87
CA ASP A 328 -30.42 11.72 -26.06
C ASP A 328 -29.97 11.01 -27.35
N TYR A 329 -28.85 10.26 -27.32
CA TYR A 329 -28.43 9.45 -28.46
C TYR A 329 -29.44 8.36 -28.79
N ALA A 330 -29.94 7.66 -27.77
CA ALA A 330 -30.95 6.64 -27.97
C ALA A 330 -32.22 7.24 -28.60
N LYS A 331 -32.69 8.38 -28.07
CA LYS A 331 -33.86 9.11 -28.59
C LYS A 331 -33.66 9.56 -30.05
N LEU A 332 -32.45 9.98 -30.44
CA LEU A 332 -32.14 10.40 -31.82
C LEU A 332 -32.06 9.25 -32.84
N LEU A 333 -31.87 8.01 -32.38
CA LEU A 333 -31.84 6.79 -33.21
C LEU A 333 -33.18 6.03 -33.13
N ASP A 334 -34.28 6.74 -32.81
CA ASP A 334 -35.63 6.19 -32.62
C ASP A 334 -35.73 5.05 -31.59
N ALA A 335 -34.85 5.05 -30.58
CA ALA A 335 -34.83 4.08 -29.49
C ALA A 335 -35.32 4.69 -28.15
N PRO A 336 -35.89 3.89 -27.23
CA PRO A 336 -36.31 4.42 -25.93
C PRO A 336 -35.10 4.89 -25.11
N GLY A 337 -35.23 6.01 -24.41
CA GLY A 337 -34.16 6.58 -23.58
C GLY A 337 -33.62 5.62 -22.50
N THR A 338 -34.41 4.63 -22.07
CA THR A 338 -34.00 3.55 -21.15
C THR A 338 -32.92 2.64 -21.75
N LEU A 339 -32.69 2.69 -23.06
CA LEU A 339 -31.59 1.98 -23.72
C LEU A 339 -30.21 2.56 -23.37
N CYS A 340 -30.15 3.73 -22.71
CA CYS A 340 -28.91 4.31 -22.20
C CYS A 340 -28.13 3.33 -21.33
N GLY A 341 -28.81 2.53 -20.49
CA GLY A 341 -28.17 1.48 -19.68
C GLY A 341 -27.49 0.43 -20.54
N VAL A 342 -28.11 -0.05 -21.63
CA VAL A 342 -27.44 -1.00 -22.56
C VAL A 342 -26.27 -0.34 -23.28
N ILE A 343 -26.40 0.93 -23.68
CA ILE A 343 -25.34 1.68 -24.36
C ILE A 343 -24.12 1.82 -23.45
N ILE A 344 -24.31 2.22 -22.19
CA ILE A 344 -23.24 2.34 -21.19
C ILE A 344 -22.69 0.94 -20.83
N GLY A 345 -23.58 -0.01 -20.53
CA GLY A 345 -23.27 -1.37 -20.05
C GLY A 345 -22.66 -2.33 -21.07
N SER A 346 -22.73 -2.02 -22.36
CA SER A 346 -22.06 -2.81 -23.40
C SER A 346 -20.52 -2.75 -23.31
N MET A 347 -19.96 -1.65 -22.81
CA MET A 347 -18.52 -1.47 -22.60
C MET A 347 -17.97 -2.34 -21.45
N PRO A 348 -18.53 -2.32 -20.22
CA PRO A 348 -18.07 -3.20 -19.15
C PRO A 348 -18.33 -4.68 -19.50
N LEU A 349 -19.44 -5.02 -20.16
CA LEU A 349 -19.71 -6.39 -20.60
C LEU A 349 -18.59 -6.94 -21.50
N ALA A 350 -18.14 -6.18 -22.49
CA ALA A 350 -17.01 -6.56 -23.33
C ALA A 350 -15.67 -6.57 -22.56
N ALA A 351 -15.52 -5.67 -21.59
CA ALA A 351 -14.30 -5.56 -20.80
C ALA A 351 -14.05 -6.79 -19.88
N LEU A 352 -15.09 -7.54 -19.49
CA LEU A 352 -14.94 -8.83 -18.78
C LEU A 352 -14.18 -9.85 -19.63
N VAL A 353 -14.50 -9.91 -20.92
CA VAL A 353 -13.84 -10.84 -21.85
C VAL A 353 -12.40 -10.39 -22.11
N SER A 354 -12.19 -9.10 -22.36
CA SER A 354 -10.86 -8.59 -22.67
C SER A 354 -9.91 -8.60 -21.48
N ALA A 355 -10.40 -8.42 -20.25
CA ALA A 355 -9.57 -8.47 -19.04
C ALA A 355 -8.91 -9.84 -18.85
N LEU A 356 -9.61 -10.96 -19.13
CA LEU A 356 -9.03 -12.30 -19.13
C LEU A 356 -7.95 -12.47 -20.21
N VAL A 357 -8.27 -12.08 -21.45
CA VAL A 357 -7.34 -12.18 -22.60
C VAL A 357 -6.07 -11.36 -22.35
N TYR A 358 -6.23 -10.14 -21.87
CA TYR A 358 -5.11 -9.25 -21.58
C TYR A 358 -4.33 -9.65 -20.32
N SER A 359 -4.98 -10.23 -19.31
CA SER A 359 -4.27 -10.80 -18.16
C SER A 359 -3.36 -11.96 -18.59
N TRP A 360 -3.85 -12.83 -19.47
CA TRP A 360 -3.03 -13.88 -20.06
C TRP A 360 -1.90 -13.33 -20.95
N TRP A 361 -2.18 -12.39 -21.84
CA TRP A 361 -1.20 -11.82 -22.77
C TRP A 361 -0.11 -11.02 -22.05
N SER A 362 -0.46 -10.29 -20.99
CA SER A 362 0.49 -9.52 -20.17
C SER A 362 1.54 -10.37 -19.44
N ASN A 363 1.36 -11.69 -19.36
CA ASN A 363 2.41 -12.62 -18.93
C ASN A 363 3.63 -12.55 -19.86
N PHE A 364 3.42 -12.31 -21.15
CA PHE A 364 4.46 -12.36 -22.18
C PHE A 364 4.98 -10.98 -22.55
N SER A 365 4.08 -10.03 -22.85
CA SER A 365 4.44 -8.67 -23.29
C SER A 365 3.47 -7.65 -22.71
N TYR A 366 3.97 -6.46 -22.37
CA TYR A 366 3.14 -5.32 -21.97
C TYR A 366 2.86 -4.38 -23.15
N LYS A 367 3.85 -4.19 -24.03
CA LYS A 367 3.75 -3.21 -25.11
C LYS A 367 2.77 -3.66 -26.20
N ALA A 368 2.84 -4.91 -26.63
CA ALA A 368 1.96 -5.45 -27.67
C ALA A 368 0.47 -5.35 -27.34
N PRO A 369 -0.02 -5.81 -26.17
CA PRO A 369 -1.45 -5.73 -25.88
C PRO A 369 -1.94 -4.28 -25.67
N LEU A 370 -1.09 -3.35 -25.19
CA LEU A 370 -1.43 -1.91 -25.11
C LEU A 370 -1.60 -1.26 -26.49
N ILE A 371 -0.81 -1.66 -27.49
CA ILE A 371 -0.94 -1.18 -28.86
C ILE A 371 -2.25 -1.70 -29.47
N VAL A 372 -2.51 -3.00 -29.35
CA VAL A 372 -3.74 -3.64 -29.87
C VAL A 372 -4.97 -3.02 -29.21
N SER A 373 -4.94 -2.82 -27.88
CA SER A 373 -6.06 -2.21 -27.17
C SER A 373 -6.35 -0.79 -27.65
N SER A 374 -5.30 0.01 -27.91
CA SER A 374 -5.42 1.38 -28.42
C SER A 374 -6.01 1.42 -29.83
N PHE A 375 -5.63 0.48 -30.70
CA PHE A 375 -6.21 0.35 -32.04
C PHE A 375 -7.70 -0.01 -31.99
N ILE A 376 -8.08 -0.98 -31.14
CA ILE A 376 -9.48 -1.37 -30.94
C ILE A 376 -10.31 -0.18 -30.40
N LEU A 377 -9.77 0.59 -29.45
CA LEU A 377 -10.42 1.79 -28.92
C LEU A 377 -10.59 2.87 -29.97
N MET A 378 -9.59 3.08 -30.83
CA MET A 378 -9.69 3.99 -31.96
C MET A 378 -10.83 3.56 -32.91
N ALA A 379 -10.88 2.28 -33.30
CA ALA A 379 -11.95 1.74 -34.15
C ALA A 379 -13.35 1.85 -33.48
N GLY A 380 -13.47 1.53 -32.20
CA GLY A 380 -14.74 1.61 -31.47
C GLY A 380 -15.30 3.04 -31.38
N ASN A 381 -14.44 4.02 -31.10
CA ASN A 381 -14.82 5.44 -31.06
C ASN A 381 -15.22 5.99 -32.43
N PHE A 382 -14.56 5.51 -33.50
CA PHE A 382 -14.94 5.84 -34.86
C PHE A 382 -16.34 5.30 -35.19
N LEU A 383 -16.61 4.02 -34.90
CA LEU A 383 -17.94 3.41 -35.10
C LEU A 383 -19.04 4.13 -34.30
N TYR A 384 -18.73 4.51 -33.05
CA TYR A 384 -19.65 5.30 -32.23
C TYR A 384 -20.02 6.64 -32.87
N ALA A 385 -19.05 7.33 -33.47
CA ALA A 385 -19.24 8.65 -34.06
C ALA A 385 -20.04 8.61 -35.36
N ILE A 386 -19.91 7.55 -36.17
CA ILE A 386 -20.64 7.38 -37.43
C ILE A 386 -22.03 6.75 -37.27
N ALA A 387 -22.36 6.19 -36.10
CA ALA A 387 -23.62 5.46 -35.90
C ALA A 387 -24.87 6.30 -36.22
N LEU A 388 -24.85 7.61 -35.93
CA LEU A 388 -25.91 8.53 -36.30
C LEU A 388 -26.05 8.76 -37.82
N HIS A 389 -24.96 8.66 -38.58
CA HIS A 389 -25.02 8.82 -40.05
C HIS A 389 -25.73 7.64 -40.72
N PHE A 390 -25.57 6.44 -40.17
CA PHE A 390 -26.22 5.21 -40.65
C PHE A 390 -27.54 4.89 -39.96
N ASP A 391 -27.98 5.75 -39.03
CA ASP A 391 -29.21 5.60 -38.24
C ASP A 391 -29.35 4.21 -37.61
N SER A 392 -28.27 3.71 -37.00
CA SER A 392 -28.18 2.33 -36.52
C SER A 392 -27.73 2.23 -35.07
N VAL A 393 -28.66 1.82 -34.21
CA VAL A 393 -28.41 1.46 -32.80
C VAL A 393 -27.43 0.29 -32.68
N TRP A 394 -27.45 -0.66 -33.62
CA TRP A 394 -26.51 -1.78 -33.60
C TRP A 394 -25.07 -1.33 -33.86
N LEU A 395 -24.87 -0.37 -34.77
CA LEU A 395 -23.55 0.19 -35.04
C LEU A 395 -23.01 0.96 -33.82
N LEU A 396 -23.91 1.66 -33.12
CA LEU A 396 -23.62 2.30 -31.84
C LEU A 396 -23.14 1.29 -30.80
N LEU A 397 -23.89 0.21 -30.59
CA LEU A 397 -23.58 -0.84 -29.61
C LEU A 397 -22.30 -1.60 -29.97
N ILE A 398 -22.05 -1.88 -31.25
CA ILE A 398 -20.80 -2.50 -31.70
C ILE A 398 -19.61 -1.57 -31.41
N GLY A 399 -19.74 -0.27 -31.69
CA GLY A 399 -18.70 0.71 -31.35
C GLY A 399 -18.35 0.70 -29.86
N ARG A 400 -19.38 0.63 -29.01
CA ARG A 400 -19.21 0.52 -27.55
C ARG A 400 -18.58 -0.79 -27.09
N PHE A 401 -19.05 -1.89 -27.67
CA PHE A 401 -18.51 -3.21 -27.38
C PHE A 401 -17.02 -3.28 -27.73
N LEU A 402 -16.61 -2.72 -28.87
CA LEU A 402 -15.19 -2.57 -29.23
C LEU A 402 -14.44 -1.70 -28.21
N CYS A 403 -14.98 -0.55 -27.80
CA CYS A 403 -14.37 0.26 -26.75
C CYS A 403 -14.15 -0.52 -25.45
N GLY A 404 -15.05 -1.45 -25.11
CA GLY A 404 -14.88 -2.36 -23.96
C GLY A 404 -13.80 -3.42 -24.19
N LEU A 405 -13.73 -4.01 -25.39
CA LEU A 405 -12.68 -4.96 -25.76
C LEU A 405 -11.28 -4.34 -25.68
N GLY A 406 -11.13 -3.04 -25.97
CA GLY A 406 -9.86 -2.34 -25.80
C GLY A 406 -9.53 -1.93 -24.36
N GLY A 407 -10.27 -2.43 -23.36
CA GLY A 407 -10.05 -2.13 -21.94
C GLY A 407 -8.78 -2.75 -21.33
N ALA A 408 -7.66 -2.04 -21.41
CA ALA A 408 -6.36 -2.48 -20.89
C ALA A 408 -6.18 -2.42 -19.35
N ARG A 409 -7.25 -2.25 -18.56
CA ARG A 409 -7.13 -2.01 -17.10
C ARG A 409 -6.44 -3.12 -16.33
N ALA A 410 -6.65 -4.38 -16.72
CA ALA A 410 -5.95 -5.52 -16.13
C ALA A 410 -4.43 -5.44 -16.34
N ILE A 411 -4.00 -5.02 -17.53
CA ILE A 411 -2.59 -4.77 -17.88
C ILE A 411 -2.03 -3.65 -17.02
N ASN A 412 -2.75 -2.53 -16.94
CA ASN A 412 -2.26 -1.34 -16.25
C ASN A 412 -2.04 -1.58 -14.75
N ARG A 413 -2.96 -2.31 -14.12
CA ARG A 413 -2.84 -2.72 -12.71
C ARG A 413 -1.67 -3.68 -12.51
N ARG A 414 -1.54 -4.68 -13.38
CA ARG A 414 -0.45 -5.64 -13.32
C ARG A 414 0.92 -5.00 -13.50
N TYR A 415 1.04 -4.08 -14.46
CA TYR A 415 2.28 -3.35 -14.70
C TYR A 415 2.76 -2.60 -13.44
N ILE A 416 1.85 -1.99 -12.69
CA ILE A 416 2.15 -1.33 -11.41
C ILE A 416 2.60 -2.37 -10.37
N CYS A 417 1.88 -3.47 -10.21
CA CYS A 417 2.22 -4.52 -9.25
C CYS A 417 3.56 -5.21 -9.52
N ASP A 418 3.92 -5.43 -10.79
CA ASP A 418 5.11 -6.18 -11.19
C ASP A 418 6.38 -5.32 -11.16
N HIS A 419 6.27 -4.01 -11.46
CA HIS A 419 7.43 -3.15 -11.68
C HIS A 419 7.66 -2.07 -10.61
N VAL A 420 6.65 -1.71 -9.82
CA VAL A 420 6.82 -0.73 -8.75
C VAL A 420 7.32 -1.44 -7.49
N PRO A 421 8.42 -0.98 -6.86
CA PRO A 421 8.91 -1.58 -5.63
C PRO A 421 7.85 -1.49 -4.52
N LEU A 422 7.80 -2.50 -3.63
CA LEU A 422 6.80 -2.62 -2.55
C LEU A 422 6.65 -1.35 -1.70
N LYS A 423 7.75 -0.61 -1.48
CA LYS A 423 7.76 0.67 -0.73
C LYS A 423 6.97 1.79 -1.42
N GLN A 424 6.84 1.75 -2.75
CA GLN A 424 6.13 2.74 -3.56
C GLN A 424 4.80 2.22 -4.11
N LEU A 425 4.49 0.93 -3.94
CA LEU A 425 3.32 0.26 -4.51
C LEU A 425 2.00 0.90 -4.06
N THR A 426 1.88 1.26 -2.77
CA THR A 426 0.69 1.94 -2.23
C THR A 426 0.49 3.31 -2.87
N SER A 427 1.56 4.08 -3.07
CA SER A 427 1.51 5.40 -3.72
C SER A 427 1.17 5.28 -5.21
N ALA A 428 1.78 4.32 -5.92
CA ALA A 428 1.48 4.09 -7.34
C ALA A 428 0.04 3.57 -7.56
N SER A 429 -0.47 2.76 -6.65
CA SER A 429 -1.87 2.31 -6.66
C SER A 429 -2.83 3.47 -6.37
N ALA A 430 -2.49 4.36 -5.45
CA ALA A 430 -3.24 5.58 -5.19
C ALA A 430 -3.24 6.53 -6.40
N ALA A 431 -2.11 6.66 -7.11
CA ALA A 431 -2.01 7.42 -8.35
C ALA A 431 -2.89 6.82 -9.46
N PHE A 432 -2.97 5.50 -9.58
CA PHE A 432 -3.87 4.81 -10.51
C PHE A 432 -5.35 5.10 -10.22
N ILE A 433 -5.75 5.04 -8.95
CA ILE A 433 -7.13 5.36 -8.52
C ILE A 433 -7.44 6.83 -8.80
N SER A 434 -6.50 7.72 -8.48
CA SER A 434 -6.63 9.17 -8.72
C SER A 434 -6.75 9.50 -10.21
N ALA A 435 -5.94 8.86 -11.06
CA ALA A 435 -6.02 9.02 -12.52
C ALA A 435 -7.37 8.52 -13.07
N SER A 436 -7.90 7.42 -12.53
CA SER A 436 -9.21 6.89 -12.90
C SER A 436 -10.34 7.86 -12.53
N ALA A 437 -10.29 8.39 -11.30
CA ALA A 437 -11.28 9.34 -10.79
C ALA A 437 -11.24 10.68 -11.55
N LEU A 438 -10.05 11.18 -11.87
CA LEU A 438 -9.89 12.36 -12.70
C LEU A 438 -10.51 12.14 -14.09
N GLY A 439 -10.34 10.96 -14.69
CA GLY A 439 -10.97 10.63 -15.97
C GLY A 439 -12.49 10.62 -15.89
N MET A 440 -13.05 10.10 -14.78
CA MET A 440 -14.49 10.13 -14.50
C MET A 440 -15.03 11.55 -14.35
N ALA A 441 -14.25 12.49 -13.79
CA ALA A 441 -14.64 13.90 -13.68
C ALA A 441 -14.51 14.67 -15.00
N VAL A 442 -13.43 14.43 -15.74
CA VAL A 442 -13.11 15.11 -17.00
C VAL A 442 -14.02 14.66 -18.14
N GLY A 443 -14.46 13.40 -18.16
CA GLY A 443 -15.39 12.89 -19.16
C GLY A 443 -16.65 13.77 -19.30
N PRO A 444 -17.52 13.83 -18.29
CA PRO A 444 -18.72 14.67 -18.31
C PRO A 444 -18.40 16.15 -18.55
N ALA A 445 -17.30 16.70 -18.02
CA ALA A 445 -16.90 18.07 -18.30
C ALA A 445 -16.67 18.33 -19.80
N LEU A 446 -15.95 17.43 -20.48
CA LEU A 446 -15.74 17.50 -21.92
C LEU A 446 -17.06 17.34 -22.67
N ALA A 447 -17.95 16.45 -22.23
CA ALA A 447 -19.28 16.29 -22.80
C ALA A 447 -20.09 17.60 -22.75
N GLY A 448 -20.07 18.27 -21.59
CA GLY A 448 -20.71 19.57 -21.39
C GLY A 448 -20.11 20.66 -22.27
N LEU A 449 -18.79 20.67 -22.47
CA LEU A 449 -18.11 21.61 -23.36
C LEU A 449 -18.46 21.36 -24.84
N LEU A 450 -18.53 20.10 -25.24
CA LEU A 450 -18.90 19.68 -26.60
C LEU A 450 -20.39 19.91 -26.90
N SER A 451 -21.23 20.18 -25.89
CA SER A 451 -22.67 20.40 -26.07
C SER A 451 -23.04 21.56 -27.01
N ARG A 452 -22.13 22.54 -27.20
CA ARG A 452 -22.34 23.69 -28.08
C ARG A 452 -21.88 23.48 -29.52
N ILE A 453 -21.27 22.34 -29.82
CA ILE A 453 -20.71 22.06 -31.13
C ILE A 453 -21.79 21.43 -32.02
N ASN A 454 -22.06 22.07 -33.16
CA ASN A 454 -22.92 21.51 -34.19
C ASN A 454 -22.44 21.94 -35.58
N PHE A 455 -21.76 21.04 -36.30
CA PHE A 455 -21.32 21.25 -37.68
C PHE A 455 -21.29 19.92 -38.43
N LYS A 456 -21.12 19.96 -39.77
CA LYS A 456 -21.01 18.75 -40.60
C LYS A 456 -19.61 18.66 -41.21
N ILE A 457 -18.94 17.52 -41.03
CA ILE A 457 -17.67 17.21 -41.70
C ILE A 457 -17.98 16.72 -43.12
N TYR A 458 -17.33 17.30 -44.13
CA TYR A 458 -17.50 16.97 -45.56
C TYR A 458 -18.97 16.91 -46.04
N GLY A 459 -19.86 17.72 -45.46
CA GLY A 459 -21.26 17.82 -45.84
C GLY A 459 -22.17 16.67 -45.40
N THR A 460 -21.64 15.51 -45.03
CA THR A 460 -22.40 14.27 -44.77
C THR A 460 -22.30 13.74 -43.33
N LEU A 461 -21.20 13.99 -42.62
CA LEU A 461 -20.97 13.46 -41.27
C LEU A 461 -21.38 14.49 -40.20
N PRO A 462 -22.47 14.26 -39.44
CA PRO A 462 -22.89 15.19 -38.39
C PRO A 462 -21.94 15.12 -37.19
N VAL A 463 -21.36 16.27 -36.81
CA VAL A 463 -20.66 16.48 -35.54
C VAL A 463 -21.55 17.32 -34.65
N ASN A 464 -22.34 16.65 -33.82
CA ASN A 464 -23.24 17.26 -32.86
C ASN A 464 -22.81 16.90 -31.43
N PHE A 465 -23.56 17.36 -30.43
CA PHE A 465 -23.26 17.09 -29.02
C PHE A 465 -23.20 15.59 -28.66
N VAL A 466 -23.77 14.72 -29.48
CA VAL A 466 -23.86 13.27 -29.25
C VAL A 466 -22.74 12.50 -29.94
N THR A 467 -22.36 12.90 -31.15
CA THR A 467 -21.29 12.27 -31.95
C THR A 467 -19.92 12.89 -31.69
N ALA A 468 -19.84 14.15 -31.26
CA ALA A 468 -18.59 14.85 -30.96
C ALA A 468 -17.69 14.14 -29.93
N PRO A 469 -18.22 13.54 -28.84
CA PRO A 469 -17.41 12.72 -27.94
C PRO A 469 -16.64 11.60 -28.65
N GLY A 470 -17.27 10.92 -29.63
CA GLY A 470 -16.62 9.85 -30.39
C GLY A 470 -15.45 10.36 -31.24
N TRP A 471 -15.63 11.48 -31.93
CA TRP A 471 -14.57 12.10 -32.73
C TRP A 471 -13.40 12.59 -31.87
N LEU A 472 -13.68 13.23 -30.73
CA LEU A 472 -12.66 13.68 -29.79
C LEU A 472 -11.80 12.51 -29.30
N LEU A 473 -12.45 11.42 -28.91
CA LEU A 473 -11.78 10.24 -28.39
C LEU A 473 -11.05 9.46 -29.48
N PHE A 474 -11.58 9.40 -30.70
CA PHE A 474 -10.88 8.84 -31.85
C PHE A 474 -9.52 9.52 -32.06
N LEU A 475 -9.48 10.85 -32.03
CA LEU A 475 -8.24 11.62 -32.14
C LEU A 475 -7.33 11.41 -30.92
N SER A 476 -7.90 11.37 -29.71
CA SER A 476 -7.14 11.19 -28.47
C SER A 476 -6.47 9.82 -28.40
N TRP A 477 -7.17 8.76 -28.79
CA TRP A 477 -6.63 7.39 -28.87
C TRP A 477 -5.61 7.23 -30.00
N SER A 478 -5.80 7.93 -31.12
CA SER A 478 -4.80 7.99 -32.20
C SER A 478 -3.49 8.63 -31.71
N LEU A 479 -3.58 9.73 -30.98
CA LEU A 479 -2.42 10.38 -30.37
C LEU A 479 -1.75 9.48 -29.32
N TYR A 480 -2.56 8.84 -28.47
CA TYR A 480 -2.04 7.90 -27.47
C TYR A 480 -1.31 6.71 -28.11
N LEU A 481 -1.84 6.16 -29.22
CA LEU A 481 -1.20 5.09 -29.98
C LEU A 481 0.21 5.52 -30.46
N ILE A 482 0.34 6.73 -31.00
CA ILE A 482 1.64 7.30 -31.40
C ILE A 482 2.57 7.39 -30.19
N ILE A 483 2.09 7.91 -29.05
CA ILE A 483 2.89 8.03 -27.82
C ILE A 483 3.40 6.65 -27.35
N VAL A 484 2.55 5.62 -27.33
CA VAL A 484 2.95 4.27 -26.90
C VAL A 484 3.98 3.66 -27.84
N LEU A 485 3.84 3.85 -29.15
CA LEU A 485 4.77 3.30 -30.13
C LEU A 485 6.20 3.81 -29.90
N PHE A 486 6.35 5.12 -29.69
CA PHE A 486 7.66 5.78 -29.55
C PHE A 486 8.22 5.81 -28.13
N PHE A 487 7.38 6.05 -27.11
CA PHE A 487 7.86 6.35 -25.75
C PHE A 487 7.68 5.19 -24.77
N PHE A 488 6.83 4.20 -25.05
CA PHE A 488 6.69 3.05 -24.17
C PHE A 488 7.86 2.09 -24.37
N LYS A 489 8.73 2.02 -23.36
CA LYS A 489 9.84 1.08 -23.29
C LYS A 489 9.40 -0.15 -22.51
N GLU A 490 9.50 -1.31 -23.16
CA GLU A 490 9.18 -2.60 -22.56
C GLU A 490 10.25 -2.95 -21.51
N PRO A 491 9.86 -3.37 -20.28
CA PRO A 491 10.83 -3.78 -19.27
C PRO A 491 11.56 -5.07 -19.70
N ASP A 492 12.88 -5.11 -19.54
CA ASP A 492 13.73 -6.21 -19.99
C ASP A 492 13.44 -7.51 -19.21
N ARG A 493 12.61 -8.39 -19.80
CA ARG A 493 12.30 -9.73 -19.28
C ARG A 493 13.25 -10.82 -19.80
N ALA A 494 13.86 -10.61 -20.97
CA ALA A 494 14.74 -11.59 -21.63
C ALA A 494 15.98 -11.94 -20.79
N THR A 495 16.53 -10.97 -20.07
CA THR A 495 17.68 -11.16 -19.17
C THR A 495 17.33 -11.97 -17.92
N ALA A 496 16.05 -12.04 -17.53
CA ALA A 496 15.57 -12.85 -16.40
C ALA A 496 15.28 -14.30 -16.81
N LEU A 497 14.79 -14.52 -18.04
CA LEU A 497 14.47 -15.85 -18.59
C LEU A 497 15.71 -16.57 -19.14
N CYS A 498 16.62 -15.88 -19.87
CA CYS A 498 17.91 -16.45 -20.29
C CYS A 498 18.81 -16.83 -19.10
N ARG A 499 18.76 -16.04 -18.01
CA ARG A 499 19.50 -16.34 -16.76
C ARG A 499 18.90 -17.55 -16.01
N ARG A 500 17.60 -17.84 -16.20
CA ARG A 500 16.93 -19.06 -15.71
C ARG A 500 17.20 -20.28 -16.60
N MET A 501 17.22 -20.13 -17.93
CA MET A 501 17.52 -21.23 -18.86
C MET A 501 19.00 -21.66 -18.81
N SER A 502 19.93 -20.71 -18.69
CA SER A 502 21.36 -21.01 -18.46
C SER A 502 21.60 -21.75 -17.13
N SER A 503 20.80 -21.46 -16.10
CA SER A 503 20.84 -22.20 -14.82
C SER A 503 20.33 -23.64 -14.93
N HIS A 504 19.41 -23.94 -15.87
CA HIS A 504 18.93 -25.29 -16.12
C HIS A 504 19.86 -26.09 -17.05
N ALA A 505 20.50 -25.44 -18.02
CA ALA A 505 21.50 -26.08 -18.88
C ALA A 505 22.76 -26.52 -18.10
N ASN A 506 23.14 -25.80 -17.03
CA ASN A 506 24.27 -26.17 -16.19
C ASN A 506 23.98 -27.28 -15.15
N LEU A 507 22.71 -27.70 -14.99
CA LEU A 507 22.32 -28.78 -14.07
C LEU A 507 22.15 -30.14 -14.77
N ASN A 508 22.04 -30.17 -16.10
CA ASN A 508 21.90 -31.42 -16.87
C ASN A 508 23.20 -31.90 -17.52
N THR A 509 24.31 -31.17 -17.36
CA THR A 509 25.62 -31.51 -17.95
C THR A 509 26.64 -31.95 -16.90
N MET A 510 26.18 -32.40 -15.74
CA MET A 510 27.05 -32.89 -14.65
C MET A 510 26.67 -34.29 -14.16
N ASP A 511 26.06 -35.10 -15.02
CA ASP A 511 25.85 -36.54 -14.79
C ASP A 511 25.80 -37.30 -16.13
N SER A 512 26.78 -37.08 -17.00
CA SER A 512 27.11 -38.07 -18.04
C SER A 512 28.42 -37.71 -18.75
N ILE A 513 29.32 -38.69 -18.82
CA ILE A 513 30.49 -38.82 -19.71
C ILE A 513 31.84 -38.41 -19.10
N VAL A 514 32.45 -39.38 -18.41
CA VAL A 514 33.86 -39.70 -18.61
C VAL A 514 33.95 -40.47 -19.93
N SER A 515 34.51 -39.85 -20.97
CA SER A 515 35.33 -40.49 -22.02
C SER A 515 35.57 -39.53 -23.19
N THR A 516 36.83 -39.12 -23.33
CA THR A 516 37.61 -38.91 -24.58
C THR A 516 37.17 -37.93 -25.67
N ASP A 517 38.19 -37.12 -26.00
CA ASP A 517 38.61 -36.55 -27.28
C ASP A 517 38.07 -35.22 -27.82
N GLU A 518 39.07 -34.42 -28.22
CA GLU A 518 39.04 -33.11 -28.84
C GLU A 518 38.33 -33.13 -30.20
N SER A 519 37.52 -32.10 -30.49
CA SER A 519 37.76 -31.18 -31.61
C SER A 519 36.56 -30.27 -31.91
N THR A 520 36.87 -28.97 -32.03
CA THR A 520 36.23 -27.95 -32.86
C THR A 520 34.80 -27.45 -32.60
N LEU A 521 34.77 -26.21 -32.10
CA LEU A 521 33.87 -25.09 -32.40
C LEU A 521 33.13 -25.16 -33.76
N VAL A 522 31.85 -24.76 -33.75
CA VAL A 522 31.20 -23.68 -34.56
C VAL A 522 29.66 -23.84 -34.50
N ALA A 523 28.94 -22.82 -34.04
CA ALA A 523 27.50 -22.62 -34.32
C ALA A 523 27.36 -21.99 -35.72
N PRO A 524 26.28 -22.18 -36.53
CA PRO A 524 24.98 -21.53 -36.23
C PRO A 524 23.68 -22.16 -36.84
N LEU A 525 22.55 -21.75 -36.25
CA LEU A 525 21.21 -21.41 -36.80
C LEU A 525 20.58 -22.10 -38.04
N LEU A 526 19.30 -22.47 -37.83
CA LEU A 526 18.13 -22.41 -38.72
C LEU A 526 18.08 -23.31 -39.98
N SER A 527 17.05 -24.16 -40.07
CA SER A 527 15.95 -24.06 -41.06
C SER A 527 15.27 -25.41 -41.36
N GLY A 528 13.96 -25.34 -41.67
CA GLY A 528 13.23 -26.26 -42.54
C GLY A 528 12.84 -27.61 -41.94
N SER A 529 11.56 -27.89 -41.64
CA SER A 529 10.45 -28.16 -42.57
C SER A 529 10.19 -29.67 -42.73
N ILE A 530 8.89 -29.98 -42.84
CA ILE A 530 8.26 -31.15 -43.47
C ILE A 530 7.97 -32.39 -42.59
N ASN A 531 6.65 -32.61 -42.48
CA ASN A 531 5.94 -33.84 -42.12
C ASN A 531 6.48 -35.09 -42.82
N VAL A 532 6.59 -36.23 -42.11
CA VAL A 532 6.16 -37.55 -42.65
C VAL A 532 5.69 -38.45 -41.48
N ALA A 533 4.64 -39.18 -41.81
CA ALA A 533 3.80 -40.11 -41.07
C ALA A 533 4.48 -41.39 -40.52
N ASN A 534 3.60 -42.17 -39.87
CA ASN A 534 3.64 -43.60 -39.50
C ASN A 534 4.42 -43.91 -38.23
N GLY A 535 3.86 -44.58 -37.21
CA GLY A 535 2.73 -45.51 -37.19
C GLY A 535 3.23 -46.87 -36.69
N LEU A 536 2.43 -47.49 -35.80
CA LEU A 536 2.56 -48.86 -35.25
C LEU A 536 3.54 -48.93 -34.04
N GLN A 537 3.26 -49.61 -32.93
CA GLN A 537 2.33 -50.71 -32.64
C GLN A 537 2.32 -51.00 -31.12
N GLY A 538 1.21 -51.54 -30.57
CA GLY A 538 1.28 -52.47 -29.42
C GLY A 538 0.46 -52.19 -28.15
N TYR A 539 -0.85 -52.46 -28.24
CA TYR A 539 -1.87 -52.85 -27.24
C TYR A 539 -1.42 -53.77 -26.05
N PRO A 540 -2.29 -54.15 -25.06
CA PRO A 540 -3.09 -53.38 -24.07
C PRO A 540 -3.24 -54.17 -22.72
N SER A 541 -4.40 -54.05 -22.04
CA SER A 541 -4.99 -54.83 -20.93
C SER A 541 -4.76 -54.31 -19.51
N ASP A 542 -5.68 -54.35 -18.55
CA ASP A 542 -7.17 -54.48 -18.43
C ASP A 542 -7.42 -54.62 -16.90
N GLU A 543 -8.55 -54.09 -16.39
CA GLU A 543 -9.32 -54.55 -15.21
C GLU A 543 -8.62 -54.61 -13.81
N GLU A 544 -9.25 -54.48 -12.63
CA GLU A 544 -10.56 -54.06 -12.13
C GLU A 544 -10.43 -53.85 -10.59
N GLU A 545 -11.30 -53.01 -10.02
CA GLU A 545 -11.94 -53.10 -8.69
C GLU A 545 -11.17 -53.21 -7.34
N SER A 546 -11.32 -52.15 -6.53
CA SER A 546 -12.07 -52.13 -5.24
C SER A 546 -11.36 -51.75 -3.91
N ARG A 547 -12.04 -50.82 -3.21
CA ARG A 547 -12.21 -50.60 -1.76
C ARG A 547 -11.19 -49.78 -0.93
N GLU A 548 -11.64 -48.55 -0.67
CA GLU A 548 -11.67 -47.80 0.60
C GLU A 548 -10.95 -48.39 1.84
N SER A 549 -10.04 -47.63 2.45
CA SER A 549 -10.31 -46.82 3.65
C SER A 549 -9.03 -46.27 4.30
N THR A 550 -9.04 -44.95 4.52
CA THR A 550 -8.36 -44.19 5.58
C THR A 550 -6.91 -44.52 5.96
N THR A 551 -5.99 -43.59 5.66
CA THR A 551 -5.13 -43.01 6.71
C THR A 551 -4.56 -41.68 6.26
N GLU A 552 -4.71 -40.68 7.14
CA GLU A 552 -4.02 -39.40 7.12
C GLU A 552 -2.51 -39.61 6.94
N GLY A 553 -1.90 -38.85 6.04
CA GLY A 553 -0.48 -38.92 5.74
C GLY A 553 -0.10 -37.75 4.85
N ASP A 554 0.32 -36.67 5.49
CA ASP A 554 0.94 -35.50 4.89
C ASP A 554 2.00 -35.90 3.87
N SER A 555 1.71 -35.66 2.59
CA SER A 555 2.73 -35.56 1.55
C SER A 555 2.53 -34.26 0.77
N ASP A 556 2.63 -33.14 1.48
CA ASP A 556 2.67 -31.80 0.89
C ASP A 556 4.09 -31.46 0.41
N TYR A 557 4.49 -32.08 -0.71
CA TYR A 557 5.61 -31.64 -1.52
C TYR A 557 5.14 -31.54 -2.97
N GLY A 558 4.21 -30.60 -3.21
CA GLY A 558 3.57 -30.45 -4.51
C GLY A 558 3.23 -29.03 -4.93
N GLU A 559 3.80 -27.96 -4.36
CA GLU A 559 3.24 -26.61 -4.60
C GLU A 559 4.26 -25.49 -4.85
N ASP A 560 4.71 -25.35 -6.11
CA ASP A 560 5.48 -24.19 -6.58
C ASP A 560 4.99 -23.67 -7.96
N LYS A 561 3.78 -24.08 -8.39
CA LYS A 561 3.14 -23.61 -9.63
C LYS A 561 2.20 -22.42 -9.37
N ALA A 562 2.20 -21.46 -10.29
CA ALA A 562 1.27 -20.34 -10.30
C ALA A 562 -0.16 -20.86 -10.53
N VAL A 563 -1.16 -20.13 -10.02
CA VAL A 563 -2.57 -20.47 -10.24
C VAL A 563 -2.92 -20.23 -11.71
N GLU A 564 -3.04 -21.33 -12.46
CA GLU A 564 -3.38 -21.32 -13.89
C GLU A 564 -4.84 -21.73 -14.15
N THR A 565 -5.48 -22.44 -13.21
CA THR A 565 -6.84 -22.98 -13.37
C THR A 565 -7.83 -22.38 -12.37
N VAL A 566 -9.09 -22.25 -12.78
CA VAL A 566 -10.21 -21.77 -11.93
C VAL A 566 -10.43 -22.65 -10.69
N SER A 567 -10.18 -23.96 -10.80
CA SER A 567 -10.27 -24.92 -9.68
C SER A 567 -9.26 -24.60 -8.58
N ASP A 568 -8.02 -24.30 -8.97
CA ASP A 568 -6.94 -23.96 -8.04
C ASP A 568 -7.17 -22.58 -7.41
N LEU A 569 -7.73 -21.63 -8.18
CA LEU A 569 -8.16 -20.33 -7.67
C LEU A 569 -9.21 -20.45 -6.56
N MET A 570 -10.22 -21.32 -6.74
CA MET A 570 -11.29 -21.49 -5.75
C MET A 570 -10.81 -22.14 -4.45
N LYS A 571 -9.74 -22.95 -4.52
CA LYS A 571 -9.07 -23.54 -3.35
C LYS A 571 -8.21 -22.51 -2.60
N GLU A 572 -7.56 -21.59 -3.32
CA GLU A 572 -6.69 -20.54 -2.75
C GLU A 572 -7.45 -19.29 -2.28
N LEU A 573 -8.72 -19.09 -2.66
CA LEU A 573 -9.51 -17.95 -2.18
C LEU A 573 -9.85 -18.09 -0.69
N THR A 574 -9.07 -17.41 0.15
CA THR A 574 -9.34 -17.28 1.58
C THR A 574 -10.63 -16.51 1.83
N ARG A 575 -11.26 -16.74 3.01
CA ARG A 575 -12.47 -16.02 3.43
C ARG A 575 -12.35 -14.49 3.32
N PRO A 576 -11.27 -13.83 3.81
CA PRO A 576 -11.13 -12.39 3.67
C PRO A 576 -11.05 -11.90 2.21
N VAL A 577 -10.39 -12.65 1.31
CA VAL A 577 -10.38 -12.29 -0.12
C VAL A 577 -11.80 -12.34 -0.71
N LYS A 578 -12.61 -13.35 -0.36
CA LYS A 578 -14.03 -13.44 -0.79
C LYS A 578 -14.84 -12.24 -0.29
N ILE A 579 -14.65 -11.84 0.97
CA ILE A 579 -15.32 -10.66 1.55
C ILE A 579 -14.92 -9.40 0.78
N LEU A 580 -13.62 -9.13 0.64
CA LEU A 580 -13.11 -7.92 -0.02
C LEU A 580 -13.54 -7.83 -1.49
N LEU A 581 -13.59 -8.94 -2.23
CA LEU A 581 -14.12 -8.98 -3.60
C LEU A 581 -15.64 -8.67 -3.64
N TRP A 582 -16.41 -9.17 -2.67
CA TRP A 582 -17.84 -8.86 -2.56
C TRP A 582 -18.09 -7.39 -2.17
N VAL A 583 -17.26 -6.83 -1.29
CA VAL A 583 -17.25 -5.39 -0.99
C VAL A 583 -16.95 -4.58 -2.26
N TYR A 584 -16.00 -5.04 -3.07
CA TYR A 584 -15.64 -4.40 -4.34
C TYR A 584 -16.77 -4.46 -5.37
N PHE A 585 -17.50 -5.57 -5.42
CA PHE A 585 -18.70 -5.69 -6.22
C PHE A 585 -19.76 -4.67 -5.80
N MET A 586 -20.10 -4.64 -4.51
CA MET A 586 -21.13 -3.75 -3.96
C MET A 586 -20.80 -2.27 -4.22
N LEU A 587 -19.57 -1.84 -3.92
CA LEU A 587 -19.20 -0.43 -4.08
C LEU A 587 -19.29 0.01 -5.55
N LYS A 588 -18.87 -0.85 -6.49
CA LYS A 588 -18.93 -0.52 -7.92
C LYS A 588 -20.34 -0.54 -8.44
N PHE A 589 -21.16 -1.48 -7.99
CA PHE A 589 -22.57 -1.56 -8.33
C PHE A 589 -23.31 -0.27 -7.93
N ALA A 590 -23.17 0.16 -6.66
CA ALA A 590 -23.83 1.36 -6.15
C ALA A 590 -23.33 2.64 -6.86
N SER A 591 -22.01 2.77 -7.06
CA SER A 591 -21.45 3.94 -7.75
C SER A 591 -21.86 4.03 -9.21
N GLU A 592 -21.97 2.88 -9.89
CA GLU A 592 -22.30 2.85 -11.32
C GLU A 592 -23.78 3.17 -11.55
N LEU A 593 -24.69 2.58 -10.75
CA LEU A 593 -26.12 2.91 -10.82
C LEU A 593 -26.33 4.42 -10.70
N LEU A 594 -25.73 5.04 -9.68
CA LEU A 594 -25.85 6.47 -9.44
C LEU A 594 -25.42 7.31 -10.64
N ILE A 595 -24.30 6.96 -11.29
CA ILE A 595 -23.75 7.73 -12.42
C ILE A 595 -24.56 7.48 -13.68
N SER A 596 -24.79 6.22 -14.04
CA SER A 596 -25.42 5.82 -15.30
C SER A 596 -26.89 6.22 -15.41
N GLU A 597 -27.63 6.24 -14.29
CA GLU A 597 -29.05 6.64 -14.30
C GLU A 597 -29.25 8.16 -14.16
N SER A 598 -28.18 8.91 -13.82
CA SER A 598 -28.27 10.34 -13.50
C SER A 598 -28.85 11.20 -14.62
N SER A 599 -28.51 10.95 -15.88
CA SER A 599 -29.05 11.72 -17.02
C SER A 599 -30.56 11.51 -17.14
N LEU A 600 -31.00 10.25 -17.07
CA LEU A 600 -32.42 9.89 -17.20
C LEU A 600 -33.27 10.40 -16.03
N LEU A 601 -32.76 10.30 -14.79
CA LEU A 601 -33.49 10.75 -13.60
C LEU A 601 -33.61 12.27 -13.53
N THR A 602 -32.52 12.98 -13.82
CA THR A 602 -32.51 14.44 -13.69
C THR A 602 -33.28 15.12 -14.83
N ASP A 603 -33.31 14.52 -16.03
CA ASP A 603 -34.22 14.89 -17.11
C ASP A 603 -35.68 14.72 -16.66
N TYR A 604 -36.04 13.54 -16.13
CA TYR A 604 -37.43 13.23 -15.75
C TYR A 604 -37.96 14.03 -14.55
N TYR A 605 -37.22 14.05 -13.43
CA TYR A 605 -37.69 14.65 -12.17
C TYR A 605 -37.47 16.16 -12.09
N PHE A 606 -36.42 16.68 -12.74
CA PHE A 606 -35.99 18.06 -12.55
C PHE A 606 -35.89 18.86 -13.87
N ASN A 607 -36.16 18.24 -15.03
CA ASN A 607 -36.00 18.84 -16.36
C ASN A 607 -34.60 19.43 -16.58
N TRP A 608 -33.57 18.73 -16.11
CA TRP A 608 -32.18 19.17 -16.29
C TRP A 608 -31.74 18.98 -17.74
N LYS A 609 -31.01 19.96 -18.26
CA LYS A 609 -30.35 19.83 -19.57
C LYS A 609 -29.07 19.03 -19.46
N THR A 610 -28.64 18.41 -20.56
CA THR A 610 -27.36 17.69 -20.70
C THR A 610 -26.15 18.44 -20.11
N SER A 611 -26.11 19.78 -20.26
CA SER A 611 -25.04 20.62 -19.72
C SER A 611 -25.05 20.72 -18.20
N GLN A 612 -26.23 20.72 -17.56
CA GLN A 612 -26.36 20.71 -16.10
C GLN A 612 -25.96 19.35 -15.54
N VAL A 613 -26.38 18.26 -16.19
CA VAL A 613 -25.97 16.89 -15.84
C VAL A 613 -24.45 16.73 -15.93
N ALA A 614 -23.85 17.23 -17.01
CA ALA A 614 -22.41 17.23 -17.22
C ALA A 614 -21.64 17.97 -16.11
N ILE A 615 -22.12 19.15 -15.70
CA ILE A 615 -21.53 19.92 -14.59
C ILE A 615 -21.68 19.15 -13.27
N PHE A 616 -22.86 18.62 -12.98
CA PHE A 616 -23.12 17.83 -11.78
C PHE A 616 -22.18 16.63 -11.66
N LEU A 617 -22.08 15.80 -12.71
CA LEU A 617 -21.20 14.63 -12.72
C LEU A 617 -19.72 15.00 -12.66
N SER A 618 -19.31 16.10 -13.28
CA SER A 618 -17.93 16.58 -13.20
C SER A 618 -17.56 17.01 -11.78
N LEU A 619 -18.43 17.79 -11.12
CA LEU A 619 -18.25 18.20 -9.73
C LEU A 619 -18.25 16.98 -8.80
N LEU A 620 -19.15 16.03 -9.02
CA LEU A 620 -19.21 14.77 -8.28
C LEU A 620 -17.87 14.02 -8.40
N GLY A 621 -17.35 13.83 -9.60
CA GLY A 621 -16.05 13.19 -9.83
C GLY A 621 -14.86 13.94 -9.21
N LEU A 622 -14.90 15.28 -9.17
CA LEU A 622 -13.83 16.10 -8.58
C LEU A 622 -13.73 15.92 -7.05
N THR A 623 -14.80 15.49 -6.39
CA THR A 623 -14.79 15.20 -4.93
C THR A 623 -13.83 14.08 -4.54
N VAL A 624 -13.44 13.20 -5.47
CA VAL A 624 -12.54 12.07 -5.17
C VAL A 624 -11.14 12.53 -4.78
N LEU A 625 -10.63 13.60 -5.39
CA LEU A 625 -9.27 14.09 -5.15
C LEU A 625 -9.05 14.55 -3.69
N PRO A 626 -9.85 15.49 -3.14
CA PRO A 626 -9.68 15.90 -1.75
C PRO A 626 -9.96 14.74 -0.79
N MET A 627 -10.95 13.89 -1.08
CA MET A 627 -11.27 12.75 -0.23
C MET A 627 -10.15 11.72 -0.18
N SER A 628 -9.50 11.43 -1.30
CA SER A 628 -8.36 10.51 -1.35
C SER A 628 -7.17 11.03 -0.53
N ALA A 629 -6.94 12.35 -0.54
CA ALA A 629 -5.91 12.98 0.29
C ALA A 629 -6.24 12.89 1.79
N VAL A 630 -7.51 13.15 2.17
CA VAL A 630 -7.99 13.03 3.56
C VAL A 630 -7.85 11.60 4.07
N VAL A 631 -8.21 10.60 3.27
CA VAL A 631 -8.06 9.18 3.64
C VAL A 631 -6.60 8.81 3.86
N GLY A 632 -5.72 9.21 2.93
CA GLY A 632 -4.29 8.88 2.98
C GLY A 632 -3.55 9.54 4.14
N ASN A 633 -3.87 10.79 4.48
CA ASN A 633 -3.13 11.54 5.51
C ASN A 633 -3.77 11.45 6.90
N CYS A 634 -5.10 11.53 7.00
CA CYS A 634 -5.79 11.64 8.28
C CYS A 634 -6.34 10.29 8.75
N ILE A 635 -7.04 9.54 7.88
CA ILE A 635 -7.80 8.37 8.32
C ILE A 635 -6.91 7.14 8.46
N SER A 636 -6.03 6.88 7.48
CA SER A 636 -5.16 5.69 7.47
C SER A 636 -4.11 5.67 8.59
N ASN A 637 -3.79 6.82 9.19
CA ASN A 637 -2.85 6.92 10.30
C ASN A 637 -3.52 6.77 11.68
N ILE A 638 -4.84 6.99 11.77
CA ILE A 638 -5.59 7.02 13.03
C ILE A 638 -6.41 5.73 13.23
N TYR A 639 -7.00 5.21 12.15
CA TYR A 639 -7.92 4.07 12.21
C TYR A 639 -7.41 2.89 11.39
N GLU A 640 -7.72 1.68 11.85
CA GLU A 640 -7.41 0.45 11.11
C GLU A 640 -8.29 0.31 9.86
N ASP A 641 -7.71 -0.17 8.75
CA ASP A 641 -8.38 -0.32 7.46
C ASP A 641 -9.77 -1.01 7.56
N ARG A 642 -9.89 -2.07 8.40
CA ARG A 642 -11.14 -2.82 8.59
C ARG A 642 -12.28 -1.99 9.19
N VAL A 643 -11.95 -1.03 10.05
CA VAL A 643 -12.93 -0.11 10.67
C VAL A 643 -13.45 0.84 9.59
N VAL A 644 -12.55 1.40 8.79
CA VAL A 644 -12.90 2.34 7.71
C VAL A 644 -13.77 1.67 6.64
N VAL A 645 -13.52 0.39 6.32
CA VAL A 645 -14.40 -0.42 5.45
C VAL A 645 -15.83 -0.46 5.99
N LEU A 646 -16.02 -0.78 7.27
CA LEU A 646 -17.35 -0.91 7.85
C LEU A 646 -18.09 0.44 7.90
N TRP A 647 -17.44 1.51 8.35
CA TRP A 647 -18.04 2.86 8.40
C TRP A 647 -18.44 3.36 7.02
N SER A 648 -17.61 3.13 6.01
CA SER A 648 -17.93 3.53 4.64
C SER A 648 -19.09 2.72 4.06
N GLN A 649 -19.20 1.41 4.32
CA GLN A 649 -20.37 0.61 3.94
C GLN A 649 -21.68 1.12 4.55
N VAL A 650 -21.67 1.42 5.87
CA VAL A 650 -22.84 1.98 6.56
C VAL A 650 -23.22 3.34 5.97
N THR A 651 -22.22 4.19 5.72
CA THR A 651 -22.44 5.52 5.11
C THR A 651 -23.01 5.40 3.69
N THR A 652 -22.54 4.44 2.88
CA THR A 652 -23.14 4.12 1.57
C THR A 652 -24.60 3.73 1.73
N GLY A 653 -24.93 2.88 2.72
CA GLY A 653 -26.30 2.45 3.00
C GLY A 653 -27.22 3.61 3.37
N VAL A 654 -26.74 4.55 4.19
CA VAL A 654 -27.46 5.80 4.51
C VAL A 654 -27.68 6.65 3.26
N GLY A 655 -26.66 6.78 2.40
CA GLY A 655 -26.80 7.50 1.12
C GLY A 655 -27.85 6.87 0.20
N VAL A 656 -27.84 5.54 0.05
CA VAL A 656 -28.80 4.79 -0.77
C VAL A 656 -30.22 4.88 -0.17
N ALA A 657 -30.37 4.88 1.16
CA ALA A 657 -31.67 5.13 1.78
C ALA A 657 -32.15 6.57 1.55
N ALA A 658 -31.24 7.56 1.59
CA ALA A 658 -31.57 8.96 1.39
C ALA A 658 -32.00 9.29 -0.06
N ILE A 659 -31.48 8.57 -1.06
CA ILE A 659 -31.80 8.83 -2.48
C ILE A 659 -33.17 8.28 -2.90
N LEU A 660 -33.80 7.39 -2.11
CA LEU A 660 -35.09 6.79 -2.46
C LEU A 660 -36.19 7.85 -2.62
N CYS A 661 -37.11 7.60 -3.55
CA CYS A 661 -38.28 8.43 -3.74
C CYS A 661 -39.40 7.98 -2.80
N TYR A 662 -39.71 8.80 -1.79
CA TYR A 662 -40.74 8.55 -0.77
C TYR A 662 -42.12 9.13 -1.14
N SER A 663 -42.39 9.32 -2.44
CA SER A 663 -43.69 9.83 -2.90
C SER A 663 -44.82 8.83 -2.56
N PRO A 664 -45.99 9.28 -2.04
CA PRO A 664 -46.48 10.67 -1.94
C PRO A 664 -46.13 11.41 -0.63
N TRP A 665 -45.36 10.83 0.29
CA TRP A 665 -45.13 11.37 1.64
C TRP A 665 -44.18 12.58 1.67
N VAL A 666 -43.19 12.59 0.79
CA VAL A 666 -42.20 13.67 0.66
C VAL A 666 -42.00 14.00 -0.81
N HIS A 667 -42.05 15.28 -1.16
CA HIS A 667 -41.74 15.74 -2.52
C HIS A 667 -40.25 15.51 -2.82
N TYR A 668 -40.00 14.75 -3.88
CA TYR A 668 -38.64 14.44 -4.33
C TYR A 668 -37.96 15.70 -4.86
N SER A 669 -36.90 16.16 -4.18
CA SER A 669 -36.23 17.42 -4.48
C SER A 669 -34.82 17.21 -5.05
N ALA A 670 -34.35 18.18 -5.85
CA ALA A 670 -32.99 18.15 -6.38
C ALA A 670 -31.94 18.16 -5.26
N TYR A 671 -32.22 18.83 -4.15
CA TYR A 671 -31.33 18.85 -2.97
C TYR A 671 -31.18 17.45 -2.35
N GLN A 672 -32.28 16.70 -2.22
CA GLN A 672 -32.25 15.33 -1.73
C GLN A 672 -31.39 14.45 -2.65
N TYR A 673 -31.60 14.53 -3.97
CA TYR A 673 -30.84 13.76 -4.95
C TYR A 673 -29.34 14.10 -4.91
N VAL A 674 -28.98 15.38 -4.99
CA VAL A 674 -27.57 15.82 -5.03
C VAL A 674 -26.83 15.48 -3.74
N THR A 675 -27.45 15.70 -2.57
CA THR A 675 -26.82 15.40 -1.28
C THR A 675 -26.62 13.89 -1.09
N ALA A 676 -27.64 13.09 -1.41
CA ALA A 676 -27.53 11.64 -1.35
C ALA A 676 -26.50 11.10 -2.35
N ALA A 677 -26.47 11.64 -3.57
CA ALA A 677 -25.48 11.28 -4.59
C ALA A 677 -24.04 11.54 -4.12
N VAL A 678 -23.77 12.71 -3.52
CA VAL A 678 -22.45 13.03 -2.96
C VAL A 678 -22.09 12.05 -1.84
N VAL A 679 -23.02 11.72 -0.94
CA VAL A 679 -22.78 10.75 0.14
C VAL A 679 -22.44 9.36 -0.40
N ILE A 680 -23.24 8.82 -1.33
CA ILE A 680 -23.00 7.51 -1.97
C ILE A 680 -21.66 7.51 -2.69
N PHE A 681 -21.40 8.53 -3.50
CA PHE A 681 -20.20 8.57 -4.32
C PHE A 681 -18.94 8.73 -3.48
N VAL A 682 -18.92 9.64 -2.50
CA VAL A 682 -17.76 9.82 -1.62
C VAL A 682 -17.49 8.56 -0.79
N SER A 683 -18.51 7.98 -0.17
CA SER A 683 -18.36 6.78 0.66
C SER A 683 -17.85 5.57 -0.14
N THR A 684 -18.36 5.34 -1.35
CA THR A 684 -17.90 4.25 -2.23
C THR A 684 -16.46 4.45 -2.75
N ASN A 685 -16.03 5.69 -3.03
CA ASN A 685 -14.63 5.98 -3.40
C ASN A 685 -13.65 5.78 -2.25
N VAL A 686 -14.03 6.21 -1.03
CA VAL A 686 -13.23 5.92 0.19
C VAL A 686 -13.11 4.42 0.39
N LEU A 687 -14.23 3.70 0.26
CA LEU A 687 -14.28 2.24 0.38
C LEU A 687 -13.41 1.56 -0.68
N GLU A 688 -13.35 2.04 -1.92
CA GLU A 688 -12.48 1.49 -2.98
C GLU A 688 -11.00 1.56 -2.59
N GLY A 689 -10.54 2.71 -2.10
CA GLY A 689 -9.15 2.91 -1.70
C GLY A 689 -8.72 1.95 -0.58
N VAL A 690 -9.53 1.85 0.47
CA VAL A 690 -9.23 1.00 1.64
C VAL A 690 -9.38 -0.48 1.29
N ASN A 691 -10.39 -0.85 0.51
CA ASN A 691 -10.61 -2.23 0.08
C ASN A 691 -9.44 -2.75 -0.78
N MET A 692 -8.90 -1.92 -1.68
CA MET A 692 -7.70 -2.28 -2.46
C MET A 692 -6.45 -2.43 -1.59
N SER A 693 -6.28 -1.58 -0.57
CA SER A 693 -5.19 -1.71 0.41
C SER A 693 -5.26 -3.06 1.12
N LEU A 694 -6.42 -3.41 1.69
CA LEU A 694 -6.63 -4.70 2.37
C LEU A 694 -6.47 -5.90 1.44
N LEU A 695 -7.02 -5.82 0.23
CA LEU A 695 -6.93 -6.92 -0.76
C LEU A 695 -5.47 -7.23 -1.12
N SER A 696 -4.62 -6.19 -1.21
CA SER A 696 -3.19 -6.37 -1.47
C SER A 696 -2.42 -7.02 -0.30
N LYS A 697 -2.89 -6.83 0.95
CA LYS A 697 -2.26 -7.38 2.16
C LYS A 697 -2.63 -8.85 2.40
N VAL A 698 -3.84 -9.24 2.03
CA VAL A 698 -4.41 -10.58 2.34
C VAL A 698 -4.22 -11.60 1.21
N MET A 699 -3.70 -11.17 0.05
CA MET A 699 -3.53 -12.04 -1.11
C MET A 699 -2.28 -12.95 -1.01
N SER A 700 -2.44 -14.23 -1.35
CA SER A 700 -1.34 -15.21 -1.42
C SER A 700 -0.29 -14.86 -2.50
N PRO A 701 1.02 -15.07 -2.24
CA PRO A 701 2.08 -14.90 -3.23
C PRO A 701 1.96 -15.80 -4.48
N ARG A 702 1.20 -16.91 -4.42
CA ARG A 702 0.94 -17.78 -5.57
C ARG A 702 -0.06 -17.15 -6.54
N MET A 703 -1.07 -16.45 -6.01
CA MET A 703 -2.05 -15.72 -6.80
C MET A 703 -1.43 -14.47 -7.44
N SER A 704 -0.49 -13.79 -6.78
CA SER A 704 0.15 -12.60 -7.35
C SER A 704 1.01 -12.88 -8.59
N ARG A 705 1.46 -14.13 -8.79
CA ARG A 705 2.35 -14.53 -9.90
C ARG A 705 1.61 -15.10 -11.13
N GLY A 706 0.34 -15.47 -11.00
CA GLY A 706 -0.45 -16.15 -12.05
C GLY A 706 -1.32 -15.22 -12.90
N VAL A 707 -2.12 -15.83 -13.80
CA VAL A 707 -3.16 -15.13 -14.58
C VAL A 707 -4.24 -14.54 -13.66
N PHE A 708 -4.55 -15.24 -12.57
CA PHE A 708 -5.54 -14.83 -11.56
C PHE A 708 -4.94 -13.97 -10.44
N ASN A 709 -4.25 -12.90 -10.84
CA ASN A 709 -3.68 -11.95 -9.89
C ASN A 709 -4.73 -10.99 -9.30
N CYS A 710 -4.34 -10.26 -8.24
CA CYS A 710 -5.17 -9.27 -7.56
C CYS A 710 -5.72 -8.20 -8.51
N GLY A 711 -4.94 -7.83 -9.53
CA GLY A 711 -5.35 -6.88 -10.57
C GLY A 711 -6.53 -7.40 -11.39
N LEU A 712 -6.49 -8.67 -11.82
CA LEU A 712 -7.58 -9.30 -12.57
C LEU A 712 -8.83 -9.46 -11.69
N LEU A 713 -8.73 -10.08 -10.52
CA LEU A 713 -9.89 -10.37 -9.67
C LEU A 713 -10.67 -9.12 -9.26
N SER A 714 -9.97 -8.06 -8.88
CA SER A 714 -10.59 -6.77 -8.58
C SER A 714 -11.18 -6.10 -9.83
N THR A 715 -10.54 -6.25 -10.99
CA THR A 715 -11.06 -5.73 -12.26
C THR A 715 -12.33 -6.47 -12.67
N GLU A 716 -12.35 -7.80 -12.59
CA GLU A 716 -13.52 -8.64 -12.90
C GLU A 716 -14.68 -8.33 -11.98
N ALA A 717 -14.49 -8.38 -10.65
CA ALA A 717 -15.55 -8.09 -9.68
C ALA A 717 -16.18 -6.71 -9.91
N GLY A 718 -15.36 -5.68 -10.15
CA GLY A 718 -15.86 -4.34 -10.41
C GLY A 718 -16.52 -4.17 -11.78
N THR A 719 -16.02 -4.84 -12.82
CA THR A 719 -16.58 -4.73 -14.17
C THR A 719 -17.91 -5.48 -14.26
N LEU A 720 -18.01 -6.62 -13.58
CA LEU A 720 -19.24 -7.39 -13.47
C LEU A 720 -20.33 -6.59 -12.77
N ALA A 721 -19.97 -5.93 -11.66
CA ALA A 721 -20.88 -5.04 -10.94
C ALA A 721 -21.45 -3.93 -11.83
N ARG A 722 -20.61 -3.30 -12.66
CA ARG A 722 -21.06 -2.27 -13.61
C ARG A 722 -22.02 -2.81 -14.67
N ALA A 723 -21.65 -3.92 -15.30
CA ALA A 723 -22.49 -4.54 -16.33
C ALA A 723 -23.89 -4.92 -15.79
N ILE A 724 -23.96 -5.43 -14.56
CA ILE A 724 -25.23 -5.76 -13.91
C ILE A 724 -26.01 -4.49 -13.54
N ALA A 725 -25.34 -3.46 -13.01
CA ALA A 725 -25.95 -2.16 -12.71
C ALA A 725 -26.59 -1.52 -13.95
N ASP A 726 -25.84 -1.43 -15.05
CA ASP A 726 -26.30 -0.83 -16.31
C ASP A 726 -27.43 -1.65 -16.96
N GLY A 727 -27.35 -2.98 -16.87
CA GLY A 727 -28.44 -3.88 -17.27
C GLY A 727 -29.71 -3.66 -16.44
N LEU A 728 -29.55 -3.49 -15.12
CA LEU A 728 -30.67 -3.23 -14.20
C LEU A 728 -31.40 -1.93 -14.54
N ILE A 729 -30.69 -0.86 -14.93
CA ILE A 729 -31.32 0.41 -15.37
C ILE A 729 -32.26 0.16 -16.55
N SER A 730 -31.80 -0.61 -17.54
CA SER A 730 -32.58 -0.90 -18.75
C SER A 730 -33.80 -1.77 -18.46
N VAL A 731 -33.66 -2.74 -17.54
CA VAL A 731 -34.76 -3.62 -17.12
C VAL A 731 -35.77 -2.85 -16.27
N ALA A 732 -35.32 -2.10 -15.27
CA ALA A 732 -36.16 -1.28 -14.40
C ALA A 732 -36.87 -0.18 -15.19
N GLY A 733 -36.22 0.38 -16.22
CA GLY A 733 -36.83 1.36 -17.12
C GLY A 733 -38.07 0.84 -17.86
N LYS A 734 -38.16 -0.46 -18.14
CA LYS A 734 -39.37 -1.07 -18.74
C LYS A 734 -40.58 -1.03 -17.82
N CYS A 735 -40.37 -0.98 -16.51
CA CYS A 735 -41.43 -0.85 -15.50
C CYS A 735 -41.89 0.60 -15.28
N GLY A 736 -41.37 1.55 -16.09
CA GLY A 736 -41.71 2.97 -16.06
C GLY A 736 -40.66 3.82 -15.35
N ILE A 737 -40.35 4.98 -15.93
CA ILE A 737 -39.31 5.91 -15.44
C ILE A 737 -39.64 6.44 -14.04
N GLN A 738 -40.94 6.56 -13.70
CA GLN A 738 -41.42 6.97 -12.37
C GLN A 738 -40.89 6.07 -11.25
N ASN A 739 -40.84 4.76 -11.49
CA ASN A 739 -40.41 3.79 -10.49
C ASN A 739 -38.92 3.47 -10.58
N LEU A 740 -38.19 4.06 -11.54
CA LEU A 740 -36.81 3.71 -11.85
C LEU A 740 -35.91 3.82 -10.61
N VAL A 741 -35.92 4.97 -9.93
CA VAL A 741 -35.12 5.21 -8.71
C VAL A 741 -35.33 4.13 -7.66
N ASN A 742 -36.59 3.81 -7.37
CA ASN A 742 -36.91 2.86 -6.31
C ASN A 742 -36.57 1.42 -6.74
N LEU A 743 -36.79 1.08 -8.01
CA LEU A 743 -36.47 -0.23 -8.56
C LEU A 743 -34.96 -0.49 -8.70
N THR A 744 -34.13 0.54 -8.85
CA THR A 744 -32.66 0.40 -8.87
C THR A 744 -32.08 0.49 -7.45
N MET A 745 -32.57 1.39 -6.60
CA MET A 745 -31.99 1.67 -5.29
C MET A 745 -32.44 0.72 -4.18
N LEU A 746 -33.63 0.13 -4.22
CA LEU A 746 -34.04 -0.89 -3.23
C LEU A 746 -33.17 -2.15 -3.30
N PRO A 747 -32.90 -2.75 -4.49
CA PRO A 747 -31.92 -3.83 -4.60
C PRO A 747 -30.53 -3.40 -4.14
N THR A 748 -30.11 -2.17 -4.45
CA THR A 748 -28.82 -1.63 -4.00
C THR A 748 -28.74 -1.60 -2.48
N LEU A 749 -29.79 -1.14 -1.79
CA LEU A 749 -29.85 -1.12 -0.34
C LEU A 749 -29.75 -2.53 0.27
N ALA A 750 -30.44 -3.50 -0.34
CA ALA A 750 -30.37 -4.90 0.07
C ALA A 750 -28.94 -5.47 -0.10
N ILE A 751 -28.28 -5.17 -1.22
CA ILE A 751 -26.88 -5.57 -1.46
C ILE A 751 -25.96 -4.92 -0.43
N VAL A 752 -26.09 -3.62 -0.16
CA VAL A 752 -25.29 -2.92 0.85
C VAL A 752 -25.49 -3.53 2.24
N ALA A 753 -26.74 -3.79 2.64
CA ALA A 753 -27.06 -4.41 3.94
C ALA A 753 -26.47 -5.82 4.05
N ALA A 754 -26.64 -6.65 3.01
CA ALA A 754 -26.07 -8.00 2.96
C ALA A 754 -24.53 -7.98 3.01
N THR A 755 -23.89 -7.07 2.27
CA THR A 755 -22.43 -6.90 2.27
C THR A 755 -21.92 -6.42 3.62
N THR A 756 -22.63 -5.50 4.28
CA THR A 756 -22.30 -5.03 5.62
C THR A 756 -22.39 -6.18 6.63
N GLY A 757 -23.47 -6.96 6.59
CA GLY A 757 -23.61 -8.16 7.42
C GLY A 757 -22.50 -9.19 7.19
N TYR A 758 -22.16 -9.46 5.92
CA TYR A 758 -21.08 -10.38 5.56
C TYR A 758 -19.71 -9.89 6.05
N THR A 759 -19.46 -8.59 5.98
CA THR A 759 -18.24 -7.95 6.48
C THR A 759 -18.17 -8.02 8.00
N CYS A 760 -19.28 -7.82 8.72
CA CYS A 760 -19.34 -7.99 10.17
C CYS A 760 -19.02 -9.43 10.61
N ILE A 761 -19.55 -10.44 9.92
CA ILE A 761 -19.30 -11.86 10.23
C ILE A 761 -17.82 -12.20 10.06
N GLY A 762 -17.17 -11.68 9.02
CA GLY A 762 -15.76 -11.92 8.74
C GLY A 762 -14.81 -10.85 9.30
N TYR A 763 -15.27 -9.97 10.18
CA TYR A 763 -14.54 -8.78 10.61
C TYR A 763 -13.14 -9.10 11.15
N PHE A 764 -13.04 -10.13 11.99
CA PHE A 764 -11.77 -10.58 12.58
C PHE A 764 -10.86 -11.33 11.60
N THR A 765 -11.37 -11.78 10.45
CA THR A 765 -10.58 -12.50 9.44
C THR A 765 -9.90 -11.57 8.43
N LEU A 766 -10.20 -10.26 8.47
CA LEU A 766 -9.63 -9.25 7.58
C LEU A 766 -8.19 -8.85 7.95
N TYR A 767 -7.56 -9.54 8.90
CA TYR A 767 -6.18 -9.32 9.35
C TYR A 767 -5.44 -10.63 9.61
#